data_AF-A0A1E8VXN9-F1
#
_entry.id   AF-A0A1E8VXN9-F1
#
_cell.length_a   1.000
_cell.length_b   1.000
_cell.length_c   1.000
_cell.angle_alpha   90.00
_cell.angle_beta   90.00
_cell.angle_gamma   90.00
#
_symmetry.space_group_name_H-M   'P 1'
#
loop_
_entity.id
_entity.type
_entity.pdbx_description
1 polymer ?
#
loop_
_entity_poly.entity_id
_entity_poly.type
_entity_poly.pdbx_seq_one_letter_code
_entity_poly.pdbx_strand_id
1 'polypeptide(L)'
;MRASQLRRLMGGMVRSALCRAAALTLLLVCAWLPQTVRATEYAQVEDGVYAITSALSGNALDIAAARTSNGANVQTWEANGTFAQYWRVTRVDGHYAIVNSLTGVSLDVAGGRAMSGTNVQIYEANGTKAQLWDFVRRDDGTYAIVSALDGRLALDVAGASPRSGANVWAYAANGTKAQSWRLCKVERALDDGLYTIASSLSPDRVLDVRNGSAANGAAIQLWSPNGTASQTWSLSWDERTGFYTLLAAGSAKSLDVPGAQGSNGVRLQQYDANGARAQAWAVRRASDGSYVITSVVSGRAIDVPGAHAGQGSAVQLWDANGSRAQGWSLTPTTLSFSGTYRIGSVANEDGVLDVRGASMAQDATVQVWEANGTLAQTWELVDCKDGTHTLRSANSGRYLADEGGALASLAAPAETARWKVQVGRGGYVLRNAVTGRVLAASDGARRGAVVSLRAKESGERLWKLVPAALVGEGTYVLYNRSAPGQVLDVPGGTAASYQALQTYGFNDSGAQKWVVKAAGNGFYTITNASSNLALDVRGASAASGTVVQQYTANGTKAQLWRFVVAPSGGVEVVSALGSGTLALTTSRPVAANGVPTVVSTCDPAAGPSFSWNLARTTFSRITEVADVWGDPSYVAQMRARATEVGSSTPWVVLADKARGRATVFFRSGGSWVLANSMDIRTGGNTFTGTFKVYITARGYWKWPDCDDVNDWYVGYMEDWWERPSSSHMREVPGRGYDEGQGFHYGYVGSGCITVEDKGRIKWMHDNVTVGSTVSIF
;
A
#
# COMPACT_ATOMS: atom_id res chain seq x y z
N MET A 1 2.62 0.61 79.81
CA MET A 1 1.48 -0.11 79.19
C MET A 1 1.44 0.21 77.69
N ARG A 2 0.87 -0.72 76.90
CA ARG A 2 0.51 -0.66 75.46
C ARG A 2 0.79 0.64 74.66
N ALA A 3 1.59 0.51 73.60
CA ALA A 3 1.22 0.92 72.23
C ALA A 3 2.14 0.17 71.23
N SER A 4 1.67 -0.08 70.01
CA SER A 4 2.31 -1.02 69.08
C SER A 4 2.24 -0.57 67.62
N GLN A 5 3.30 -0.87 66.85
CA GLN A 5 3.39 -0.81 65.37
C GLN A 5 3.44 0.62 64.75
N LEU A 6 4.03 0.87 63.56
CA LEU A 6 4.52 -0.03 62.49
C LEU A 6 5.71 0.57 61.65
N ARG A 7 6.75 -0.24 61.40
CA ARG A 7 7.69 -0.30 60.24
C ARG A 7 8.18 0.97 59.49
N ARG A 8 9.52 1.13 59.42
CA ARG A 8 10.30 1.18 58.15
C ARG A 8 11.82 1.03 58.38
N LEU A 9 12.49 0.33 57.44
CA LEU A 9 13.93 0.36 57.04
C LEU A 9 14.74 -0.96 57.11
N MET A 10 15.18 -1.36 55.91
CA MET A 10 16.46 -1.97 55.48
C MET A 10 17.22 -2.99 56.35
N GLY A 11 17.55 -4.10 55.69
CA GLY A 11 18.54 -5.13 56.06
C GLY A 11 18.24 -6.39 55.24
N GLY A 12 19.17 -7.18 54.74
CA GLY A 12 20.63 -7.22 54.92
C GLY A 12 21.08 -8.65 54.59
N MET A 13 22.18 -8.82 53.85
CA MET A 13 22.62 -10.14 53.35
C MET A 13 23.08 -11.13 54.45
N VAL A 14 23.30 -12.37 54.00
CA VAL A 14 24.19 -13.41 54.57
C VAL A 14 23.60 -14.34 55.64
N ARG A 15 23.59 -15.65 55.31
CA ARG A 15 24.26 -16.70 56.11
C ARG A 15 24.44 -18.01 55.34
N SER A 16 25.62 -18.59 55.48
CA SER A 16 26.06 -19.84 54.86
C SER A 16 26.75 -20.74 55.89
N ALA A 17 26.72 -22.05 55.62
CA ALA A 17 27.56 -23.12 56.16
C ALA A 17 27.51 -23.47 57.67
N LEU A 18 27.27 -24.76 57.93
CA LEU A 18 28.03 -25.59 58.89
C LEU A 18 27.79 -27.09 58.59
N CYS A 19 28.76 -27.95 58.89
CA CYS A 19 28.85 -29.32 58.35
C CYS A 19 29.69 -30.24 59.26
N ARG A 20 29.33 -31.55 59.36
CA ARG A 20 30.12 -32.69 59.94
C ARG A 20 30.37 -32.67 61.48
N ALA A 21 30.58 -33.79 62.20
CA ALA A 21 30.37 -35.24 61.98
C ALA A 21 30.55 -36.08 63.29
N ALA A 22 30.27 -37.39 63.20
CA ALA A 22 30.63 -38.56 64.06
C ALA A 22 29.48 -39.17 64.92
N ALA A 23 29.39 -40.48 65.21
CA ALA A 23 30.39 -41.56 65.21
C ALA A 23 29.81 -42.99 64.96
N LEU A 24 30.71 -44.00 64.94
CA LEU A 24 30.48 -45.46 64.91
C LEU A 24 30.40 -46.02 66.37
N THR A 25 30.01 -47.27 66.73
CA THR A 25 29.59 -48.53 66.03
C THR A 25 28.91 -49.46 67.06
N LEU A 26 27.96 -50.34 66.67
CA LEU A 26 27.99 -51.79 67.02
C LEU A 26 26.90 -52.69 66.36
N LEU A 27 27.34 -53.89 65.97
CA LEU A 27 26.63 -55.18 65.82
C LEU A 27 25.56 -55.44 64.73
N LEU A 28 25.72 -56.61 64.08
CA LEU A 28 24.87 -57.20 63.04
C LEU A 28 23.59 -57.83 63.61
N VAL A 29 22.46 -57.69 62.90
CA VAL A 29 21.44 -58.74 62.74
C VAL A 29 20.87 -58.70 61.31
N CYS A 30 20.64 -59.90 60.75
CA CYS A 30 20.00 -60.30 59.49
C CYS A 30 19.49 -59.27 58.45
N ALA A 31 19.85 -59.58 57.20
CA ALA A 31 19.24 -59.08 55.99
C ALA A 31 17.73 -59.33 55.89
N TRP A 32 16.95 -58.27 55.59
CA TRP A 32 16.16 -58.14 54.36
C TRP A 32 15.55 -56.72 54.31
N LEU A 33 16.26 -55.78 53.69
CA LEU A 33 15.66 -54.52 53.24
C LEU A 33 15.40 -54.67 51.73
N PRO A 34 14.15 -54.52 51.24
CA PRO A 34 13.92 -54.47 49.81
C PRO A 34 14.72 -53.29 49.24
N GLN A 35 15.37 -53.49 48.10
CA GLN A 35 15.95 -52.39 47.34
C GLN A 35 14.85 -51.34 47.14
N THR A 36 15.07 -50.12 47.61
CA THR A 36 14.17 -49.01 47.34
C THR A 36 14.15 -48.79 45.84
N VAL A 37 13.03 -49.15 45.21
CA VAL A 37 12.77 -48.83 43.81
C VAL A 37 12.90 -47.33 43.68
N ARG A 38 13.97 -46.85 43.05
CA ARG A 38 14.07 -45.43 42.70
C ARG A 38 12.90 -45.12 41.78
N ALA A 39 12.03 -44.21 42.20
CA ALA A 39 10.99 -43.70 41.33
C ALA A 39 11.66 -43.13 40.07
N THR A 40 11.12 -43.43 38.89
CA THR A 40 11.58 -42.85 37.63
C THR A 40 11.43 -41.34 37.70
N GLU A 41 12.56 -40.62 37.72
CA GLU A 41 12.56 -39.17 37.80
C GLU A 41 12.32 -38.58 36.40
N TYR A 42 11.09 -38.10 36.16
CA TYR A 42 10.74 -37.42 34.93
C TYR A 42 11.41 -36.04 34.87
N ALA A 43 12.27 -35.86 33.87
CA ALA A 43 12.98 -34.63 33.63
C ALA A 43 12.04 -33.55 33.10
N GLN A 44 12.12 -32.35 33.65
CA GLN A 44 11.48 -31.18 33.05
C GLN A 44 12.29 -30.74 31.84
N VAL A 45 11.64 -30.73 30.67
CA VAL A 45 12.10 -30.06 29.46
C VAL A 45 11.43 -28.69 29.38
N GLU A 46 12.16 -27.69 28.90
CA GLU A 46 11.64 -26.34 28.68
C GLU A 46 10.68 -26.33 27.48
N ASP A 47 9.65 -25.48 27.51
CA ASP A 47 8.81 -25.28 26.33
C ASP A 47 9.61 -24.59 25.22
N GLY A 48 9.50 -25.08 23.99
CA GLY A 48 10.24 -24.54 22.86
C GLY A 48 10.22 -25.44 21.63
N VAL A 49 10.90 -25.00 20.56
CA VAL A 49 11.06 -25.79 19.34
C VAL A 49 12.41 -26.51 19.36
N TYR A 50 12.40 -27.79 18.99
CA TYR A 50 13.56 -28.67 19.04
C TYR A 50 13.73 -29.42 17.72
N ALA A 51 14.98 -29.58 17.29
CA ALA A 51 15.36 -30.72 16.47
C ALA A 51 15.66 -31.89 17.43
N ILE A 52 14.84 -32.94 17.37
CA ILE A 52 15.02 -34.15 18.19
C ILE A 52 15.84 -35.13 17.37
N THR A 53 16.98 -35.59 17.87
CA THR A 53 17.91 -36.47 17.12
C THR A 53 18.19 -37.77 17.87
N SER A 54 18.31 -38.88 17.16
CA SER A 54 18.66 -40.16 17.75
C SER A 54 20.12 -40.18 18.19
N ALA A 55 20.39 -40.57 19.43
CA ALA A 55 21.76 -40.76 19.94
C ALA A 55 22.42 -42.05 19.41
N LEU A 56 21.69 -42.88 18.65
CA LEU A 56 22.20 -44.03 17.92
C LEU A 56 22.95 -43.63 16.65
N SER A 57 22.37 -42.76 15.83
CA SER A 57 22.84 -42.43 14.47
C SER A 57 23.12 -40.94 14.22
N GLY A 58 22.58 -40.04 15.05
CA GLY A 58 22.57 -38.59 14.79
C GLY A 58 21.42 -38.11 13.91
N ASN A 59 20.65 -39.02 13.30
CA ASN A 59 19.50 -38.68 12.46
C ASN A 59 18.38 -37.99 13.25
N ALA A 60 17.69 -37.06 12.61
CA ALA A 60 16.56 -36.33 13.18
C ALA A 60 15.27 -37.16 13.16
N LEU A 61 14.40 -36.95 14.14
CA LEU A 61 13.01 -37.39 14.14
C LEU A 61 12.27 -36.64 13.03
N ASP A 62 11.78 -37.38 12.04
CA ASP A 62 11.40 -36.86 10.72
C ASP A 62 10.03 -37.39 10.31
N ILE A 63 9.17 -36.52 9.77
CA ILE A 63 7.91 -36.94 9.16
C ILE A 63 8.18 -37.38 7.72
N ALA A 64 7.90 -38.65 7.43
CA ALA A 64 8.27 -39.28 6.16
C ALA A 64 7.74 -38.49 4.94
N ALA A 65 8.67 -38.09 4.07
CA ALA A 65 8.42 -37.26 2.89
C ALA A 65 7.71 -35.91 3.16
N ALA A 66 7.86 -35.35 4.37
CA ALA A 66 7.24 -34.10 4.82
C ALA A 66 5.71 -34.05 4.58
N ARG A 67 5.05 -35.20 4.72
CA ARG A 67 3.59 -35.33 4.62
C ARG A 67 2.90 -34.62 5.80
N THR A 68 1.68 -34.17 5.59
CA THR A 68 0.87 -33.45 6.60
C THR A 68 -0.48 -34.11 6.88
N SER A 69 -0.74 -35.28 6.28
CA SER A 69 -1.94 -36.07 6.48
C SER A 69 -1.85 -36.93 7.74
N ASN A 70 -2.97 -37.05 8.47
CA ASN A 70 -3.11 -37.99 9.59
C ASN A 70 -2.63 -39.41 9.19
N GLY A 71 -1.91 -40.06 10.09
CA GLY A 71 -1.34 -41.39 9.87
C GLY A 71 -0.05 -41.42 9.04
N ALA A 72 0.49 -40.27 8.62
CA ALA A 72 1.81 -40.26 7.98
C ALA A 72 2.91 -40.69 8.97
N ASN A 73 3.84 -41.48 8.46
CA ASN A 73 4.82 -42.19 9.28
C ASN A 73 5.87 -41.26 9.89
N VAL A 74 6.29 -41.55 11.13
CA VAL A 74 7.46 -40.91 11.74
C VAL A 74 8.66 -41.88 11.68
N GLN A 75 9.79 -41.35 11.25
CA GLN A 75 11.02 -42.09 10.99
C GLN A 75 12.21 -41.32 11.58
N THR A 76 13.42 -41.88 11.43
CA THR A 76 14.65 -41.09 11.54
C THR A 76 15.24 -40.84 10.16
N TRP A 77 15.69 -39.61 9.89
CA TRP A 77 16.31 -39.22 8.62
C TRP A 77 17.52 -38.31 8.85
N GLU A 78 18.46 -38.28 7.91
CA GLU A 78 19.56 -37.31 7.91
C GLU A 78 19.04 -35.87 8.05
N ALA A 79 19.80 -35.00 8.72
CA ALA A 79 19.38 -33.62 8.93
C ALA A 79 19.24 -32.88 7.58
N ASN A 80 18.00 -32.64 7.16
CA ASN A 80 17.66 -32.06 5.85
C ASN A 80 17.15 -30.61 5.96
N GLY A 81 16.92 -30.09 7.16
CA GLY A 81 16.52 -28.69 7.39
C GLY A 81 15.09 -28.35 6.96
N THR A 82 14.26 -29.34 6.60
CA THR A 82 12.84 -29.13 6.32
C THR A 82 12.02 -29.05 7.60
N PHE A 83 10.83 -28.43 7.54
CA PHE A 83 9.91 -28.33 8.68
C PHE A 83 9.52 -29.68 9.30
N ALA A 84 9.68 -30.80 8.57
CA ALA A 84 9.38 -32.16 9.03
C ALA A 84 10.26 -32.63 10.20
N GLN A 85 11.37 -31.93 10.48
CA GLN A 85 12.36 -32.30 11.51
C GLN A 85 12.31 -31.41 12.76
N TYR A 86 11.35 -30.48 12.83
CA TYR A 86 11.22 -29.50 13.91
C TYR A 86 9.95 -29.71 14.71
N TRP A 87 10.13 -29.89 16.01
CA TRP A 87 9.07 -30.29 16.94
C TRP A 87 8.99 -29.30 18.10
N ARG A 88 7.85 -28.63 18.24
CA ARG A 88 7.51 -27.88 19.44
C ARG A 88 7.19 -28.86 20.56
N VAL A 89 7.98 -28.82 21.62
CA VAL A 89 7.73 -29.51 22.88
C VAL A 89 7.02 -28.50 23.79
N THR A 90 5.88 -28.89 24.36
CA THR A 90 5.10 -28.03 25.26
C THR A 90 4.49 -28.85 26.37
N ARG A 91 4.60 -28.39 27.61
CA ARG A 91 4.05 -29.06 28.79
C ARG A 91 2.52 -28.92 28.83
N VAL A 92 1.80 -30.04 28.85
CA VAL A 92 0.33 -30.12 28.84
C VAL A 92 -0.12 -31.19 29.83
N ASP A 93 -1.01 -30.83 30.76
CA ASP A 93 -1.63 -31.72 31.75
C ASP A 93 -0.66 -32.62 32.54
N GLY A 94 0.52 -32.08 32.86
CA GLY A 94 1.58 -32.77 33.60
C GLY A 94 2.56 -33.57 32.74
N HIS A 95 2.20 -33.85 31.49
CA HIS A 95 3.01 -34.49 30.45
C HIS A 95 3.51 -33.44 29.44
N TYR A 96 4.03 -33.90 28.29
CA TYR A 96 4.41 -33.06 27.15
C TYR A 96 3.69 -33.47 25.86
N ALA A 97 3.18 -32.49 25.14
CA ALA A 97 2.83 -32.64 23.73
C ALA A 97 4.10 -32.41 22.87
N ILE A 98 4.33 -33.27 21.88
CA ILE A 98 5.43 -33.13 20.91
C ILE A 98 4.78 -32.92 19.54
N VAL A 99 4.77 -31.67 19.07
CA VAL A 99 3.94 -31.21 17.94
C VAL A 99 4.83 -30.69 16.83
N ASN A 100 4.59 -31.06 15.57
CA ASN A 100 5.36 -30.48 14.46
C ASN A 100 5.19 -28.96 14.45
N SER A 101 6.32 -28.23 14.51
CA SER A 101 6.30 -26.81 14.91
C SER A 101 5.49 -25.94 13.94
N LEU A 102 5.56 -26.23 12.65
CA LEU A 102 4.91 -25.47 11.58
C LEU A 102 3.47 -25.93 11.29
N THR A 103 3.20 -27.24 11.27
CA THR A 103 1.91 -27.78 10.82
C THR A 103 0.91 -28.04 11.95
N GLY A 104 1.36 -28.17 13.20
CA GLY A 104 0.47 -28.35 14.35
C GLY A 104 -0.04 -29.78 14.61
N VAL A 105 0.33 -30.75 13.76
CA VAL A 105 0.04 -32.19 14.02
C VAL A 105 0.94 -32.75 15.12
N SER A 106 0.40 -33.63 15.95
CA SER A 106 1.08 -34.21 17.10
C SER A 106 1.77 -35.54 16.79
N LEU A 107 2.83 -35.85 17.52
CA LEU A 107 3.48 -37.16 17.57
C LEU A 107 2.56 -38.15 18.32
N ASP A 108 2.11 -39.19 17.63
CA ASP A 108 0.95 -40.01 18.02
C ASP A 108 1.30 -41.51 17.98
N VAL A 109 0.96 -42.25 19.05
CA VAL A 109 1.05 -43.72 19.07
C VAL A 109 -0.17 -44.31 18.36
N ALA A 110 0.06 -44.99 17.23
CA ALA A 110 -0.99 -45.28 16.25
C ALA A 110 -2.20 -46.02 16.83
N GLY A 111 -3.37 -45.37 16.75
CA GLY A 111 -4.64 -45.89 17.26
C GLY A 111 -4.71 -46.02 18.78
N GLY A 112 -3.85 -45.33 19.53
CA GLY A 112 -3.81 -45.35 21.00
C GLY A 112 -3.41 -46.69 21.60
N ARG A 113 -2.76 -47.57 20.84
CA ARG A 113 -2.45 -48.94 21.26
C ARG A 113 -1.22 -48.99 22.16
N ALA A 114 -1.43 -49.26 23.44
CA ALA A 114 -0.37 -49.50 24.43
C ALA A 114 0.27 -50.91 24.25
N MET A 115 0.92 -51.15 23.11
CA MET A 115 1.60 -52.40 22.79
C MET A 115 2.98 -52.14 22.18
N SER A 116 3.98 -52.95 22.57
CA SER A 116 5.33 -52.87 22.03
C SER A 116 5.37 -53.14 20.54
N GLY A 117 6.04 -52.27 19.78
CA GLY A 117 6.07 -52.31 18.31
C GLY A 117 4.92 -51.55 17.63
N THR A 118 4.07 -50.84 18.39
CA THR A 118 3.02 -49.99 17.80
C THR A 118 3.65 -48.80 17.10
N ASN A 119 3.31 -48.59 15.83
CA ASN A 119 3.87 -47.52 15.00
C ASN A 119 3.66 -46.13 15.62
N VAL A 120 4.63 -45.23 15.43
CA VAL A 120 4.45 -43.80 15.75
C VAL A 120 4.27 -43.02 14.46
N GLN A 121 3.25 -42.17 14.47
CA GLN A 121 2.74 -41.44 13.32
C GLN A 121 2.56 -39.96 13.68
N ILE A 122 2.21 -39.13 12.71
CA ILE A 122 1.57 -37.84 12.98
C ILE A 122 0.05 -37.95 12.93
N TYR A 123 -0.62 -37.24 13.82
CA TYR A 123 -2.08 -37.13 13.83
C TYR A 123 -2.51 -35.76 14.35
N GLU A 124 -3.67 -35.27 13.90
CA GLU A 124 -4.30 -34.05 14.42
C GLU A 124 -4.44 -34.10 15.96
N ALA A 125 -4.27 -32.96 16.62
CA ALA A 125 -4.30 -32.87 18.08
C ALA A 125 -5.68 -33.29 18.62
N ASN A 126 -5.73 -34.40 19.35
CA ASN A 126 -6.97 -35.03 19.83
C ASN A 126 -7.08 -35.10 21.36
N GLY A 127 -6.10 -34.58 22.09
CA GLY A 127 -6.09 -34.51 23.56
C GLY A 127 -5.96 -35.86 24.28
N THR A 128 -5.75 -36.96 23.55
CA THR A 128 -5.60 -38.28 24.17
C THR A 128 -4.16 -38.53 24.66
N LYS A 129 -4.01 -39.45 25.61
CA LYS A 129 -2.70 -39.92 26.08
C LYS A 129 -1.80 -40.52 24.99
N ALA A 130 -2.34 -40.88 23.83
CA ALA A 130 -1.58 -41.35 22.68
C ALA A 130 -0.64 -40.27 22.09
N GLN A 131 -0.89 -39.00 22.41
CA GLN A 131 -0.17 -37.83 21.93
C GLN A 131 0.65 -37.13 23.01
N LEU A 132 0.71 -37.72 24.21
CA LEU A 132 1.39 -37.17 25.38
C LEU A 132 2.57 -38.07 25.76
N TRP A 133 3.65 -37.41 26.14
CA TRP A 133 4.97 -38.00 26.33
C TRP A 133 5.63 -37.44 27.60
N ASP A 134 6.46 -38.25 28.24
CA ASP A 134 7.29 -37.85 29.38
C ASP A 134 8.77 -38.02 29.03
N PHE A 135 9.62 -37.12 29.53
CA PHE A 135 11.06 -37.21 29.32
C PHE A 135 11.74 -37.81 30.55
N VAL A 136 12.64 -38.78 30.35
CA VAL A 136 13.51 -39.31 31.43
C VAL A 136 14.96 -39.05 31.03
N ARG A 137 15.67 -38.23 31.81
CA ARG A 137 17.07 -37.88 31.52
C ARG A 137 17.98 -39.05 31.93
N ARG A 138 18.91 -39.40 31.04
CA ARG A 138 19.95 -40.42 31.28
C ARG A 138 21.27 -39.77 31.73
N ASP A 139 22.13 -40.59 32.32
CA ASP A 139 23.45 -40.18 32.82
C ASP A 139 24.37 -39.64 31.71
N ASP A 140 24.19 -40.07 30.46
CA ASP A 140 24.92 -39.59 29.28
C ASP A 140 24.39 -38.24 28.72
N GLY A 141 23.40 -37.64 29.40
CA GLY A 141 22.75 -36.39 29.01
C GLY A 141 21.72 -36.53 27.89
N THR A 142 21.44 -37.75 27.40
CA THR A 142 20.32 -38.02 26.48
C THR A 142 19.01 -38.19 27.24
N TYR A 143 17.90 -38.32 26.51
CA TYR A 143 16.56 -38.54 27.06
C TYR A 143 15.95 -39.83 26.53
N ALA A 144 15.22 -40.54 27.38
CA ALA A 144 14.15 -41.42 26.95
C ALA A 144 12.90 -40.57 26.75
N ILE A 145 12.15 -40.82 25.69
CA ILE A 145 10.85 -40.19 25.45
C ILE A 145 9.83 -41.32 25.67
N VAL A 146 9.11 -41.26 26.78
CA VAL A 146 8.22 -42.31 27.30
C VAL A 146 6.78 -41.95 26.96
N SER A 147 5.94 -42.92 26.59
CA SER A 147 4.54 -42.66 26.26
C SER A 147 3.66 -42.54 27.51
N ALA A 148 2.78 -41.54 27.57
CA ALA A 148 1.81 -41.38 28.65
C ALA A 148 0.68 -42.45 28.62
N LEU A 149 0.58 -43.27 27.56
CA LEU A 149 -0.32 -44.44 27.50
C LEU A 149 0.09 -45.53 28.49
N ASP A 150 1.37 -45.90 28.49
CA ASP A 150 2.00 -46.81 29.46
C ASP A 150 3.47 -46.39 29.59
N GLY A 151 3.89 -46.03 30.81
CA GLY A 151 5.26 -45.63 31.13
C GLY A 151 6.33 -46.71 30.90
N ARG A 152 5.93 -47.94 30.53
CA ARG A 152 6.82 -49.01 30.05
C ARG A 152 7.13 -48.91 28.56
N LEU A 153 6.50 -48.03 27.80
CA LEU A 153 6.75 -47.84 26.36
C LEU A 153 7.55 -46.57 26.10
N ALA A 154 8.60 -46.68 25.30
CA ALA A 154 9.44 -45.56 24.87
C ALA A 154 9.45 -45.42 23.35
N LEU A 155 9.70 -44.19 22.89
CA LEU A 155 9.99 -43.86 21.50
C LEU A 155 11.32 -44.53 21.10
N ASP A 156 11.24 -45.46 20.16
CA ASP A 156 12.30 -46.42 19.83
C ASP A 156 12.55 -46.44 18.32
N VAL A 157 13.82 -46.49 17.91
CA VAL A 157 14.22 -46.66 16.50
C VAL A 157 14.20 -48.15 16.15
N ALA A 158 13.27 -48.54 15.29
CA ALA A 158 12.95 -49.94 15.03
C ALA A 158 14.17 -50.79 14.63
N GLY A 159 14.34 -51.90 15.35
CA GLY A 159 15.45 -52.83 15.17
C GLY A 159 16.84 -52.25 15.48
N ALA A 160 16.91 -51.10 16.18
CA ALA A 160 18.14 -50.33 16.36
C ALA A 160 18.87 -50.03 15.04
N SER A 161 18.12 -49.79 13.95
CA SER A 161 18.69 -49.45 12.65
C SER A 161 19.26 -48.03 12.65
N PRO A 162 20.56 -47.81 12.34
CA PRO A 162 21.13 -46.48 12.27
C PRO A 162 20.88 -45.77 10.92
N ARG A 163 20.19 -46.42 9.97
CA ARG A 163 20.01 -45.91 8.60
C ARG A 163 18.92 -44.84 8.53
N SER A 164 19.08 -43.88 7.62
CA SER A 164 18.01 -42.98 7.20
C SER A 164 16.81 -43.76 6.65
N GLY A 165 15.62 -43.38 7.07
CA GLY A 165 14.37 -44.11 6.83
C GLY A 165 14.05 -45.20 7.87
N ALA A 166 14.85 -45.36 8.93
CA ALA A 166 14.52 -46.28 10.01
C ALA A 166 13.23 -45.84 10.73
N ASN A 167 12.28 -46.76 10.86
CA ASN A 167 10.97 -46.49 11.45
C ASN A 167 11.06 -46.11 12.93
N VAL A 168 10.12 -45.29 13.42
CA VAL A 168 9.98 -44.98 14.84
C VAL A 168 8.66 -45.56 15.36
N TRP A 169 8.74 -46.23 16.51
CA TRP A 169 7.60 -46.91 17.13
C TRP A 169 7.64 -46.78 18.66
N ALA A 170 6.52 -47.10 19.31
CA ALA A 170 6.45 -47.26 20.76
C ALA A 170 6.85 -48.70 21.11
N TYR A 171 7.97 -48.87 21.81
CA TYR A 171 8.53 -50.19 22.16
C TYR A 171 8.83 -50.30 23.66
N ALA A 172 8.81 -51.52 24.20
CA ALA A 172 9.12 -51.78 25.61
C ALA A 172 10.47 -51.16 26.01
N ALA A 173 10.47 -50.39 27.10
CA ALA A 173 11.64 -49.69 27.61
C ALA A 173 12.76 -50.69 27.93
N ASN A 174 13.86 -50.60 27.18
CA ASN A 174 14.96 -51.56 27.18
C ASN A 174 16.33 -50.91 27.47
N GLY A 175 16.38 -49.58 27.59
CA GLY A 175 17.59 -48.84 27.95
C GLY A 175 18.66 -48.75 26.85
N THR A 176 18.41 -49.30 25.65
CA THR A 176 19.36 -49.27 24.54
C THR A 176 19.44 -47.89 23.88
N LYS A 177 20.50 -47.65 23.07
CA LYS A 177 20.65 -46.41 22.30
C LYS A 177 19.53 -46.16 21.28
N ALA A 178 18.75 -47.17 20.89
CA ALA A 178 17.57 -47.00 20.04
C ALA A 178 16.47 -46.16 20.72
N GLN A 179 16.51 -46.05 22.06
CA GLN A 179 15.58 -45.26 22.88
C GLN A 179 16.22 -43.99 23.46
N SER A 180 17.40 -43.61 22.96
CA SER A 180 18.15 -42.42 23.41
C SER A 180 18.04 -41.30 22.40
N TRP A 181 17.55 -40.15 22.85
CA TRP A 181 17.28 -38.97 22.04
C TRP A 181 18.03 -37.75 22.60
N ARG A 182 18.53 -36.89 21.71
CA ARG A 182 19.10 -35.57 22.05
C ARG A 182 18.10 -34.51 21.61
N LEU A 183 17.83 -33.56 22.49
CA LEU A 183 16.99 -32.40 22.21
C LEU A 183 17.89 -31.20 21.90
N CYS A 184 17.89 -30.75 20.65
CA CYS A 184 18.61 -29.56 20.22
C CYS A 184 17.63 -28.40 20.06
N LYS A 185 17.57 -27.50 21.05
CA LYS A 185 16.67 -26.33 21.02
C LYS A 185 17.01 -25.44 19.83
N VAL A 186 15.99 -24.94 19.14
CA VAL A 186 16.14 -23.98 18.06
C VAL A 186 16.18 -22.60 18.68
N GLU A 187 17.37 -22.02 18.72
CA GLU A 187 17.58 -20.67 19.24
C GLU A 187 17.34 -19.60 18.18
N ARG A 188 16.83 -18.45 18.63
CA ARG A 188 16.62 -17.25 17.82
C ARG A 188 17.96 -16.64 17.41
N ALA A 189 18.25 -16.61 16.10
CA ALA A 189 19.56 -16.20 15.57
C ALA A 189 19.77 -14.67 15.49
N LEU A 190 18.66 -13.91 15.38
CA LEU A 190 18.59 -12.46 15.23
C LEU A 190 17.33 -11.92 15.93
N ASP A 191 17.42 -10.70 16.45
CA ASP A 191 16.25 -9.97 16.95
C ASP A 191 15.27 -9.59 15.84
N ASP A 192 14.03 -9.28 16.25
CA ASP A 192 12.99 -8.74 15.38
C ASP A 192 13.33 -7.30 15.03
N GLY A 193 13.34 -6.98 13.73
CA GLY A 193 13.81 -5.67 13.29
C GLY A 193 13.93 -5.55 11.78
N LEU A 194 14.44 -4.41 11.34
CA LEU A 194 14.71 -4.10 9.95
C LEU A 194 16.17 -4.35 9.64
N TYR A 195 16.43 -5.06 8.55
CA TYR A 195 17.77 -5.46 8.12
C TYR A 195 18.00 -5.16 6.65
N THR A 196 19.21 -4.73 6.33
CA THR A 196 19.77 -4.85 4.98
C THR A 196 20.48 -6.20 4.88
N ILE A 197 20.15 -6.99 3.85
CA ILE A 197 20.67 -8.35 3.65
C ILE A 197 21.68 -8.31 2.49
N ALA A 198 22.97 -8.29 2.80
CA ALA A 198 24.06 -8.21 1.81
C ALA A 198 24.65 -9.60 1.50
N SER A 199 25.04 -9.84 0.25
CA SER A 199 25.66 -11.12 -0.13
C SER A 199 27.09 -11.23 0.41
N SER A 200 27.45 -12.38 0.99
CA SER A 200 28.83 -12.67 1.40
C SER A 200 29.80 -12.80 0.22
N LEU A 201 29.35 -12.84 -1.04
CA LEU A 201 30.21 -12.73 -2.23
C LEU A 201 30.67 -11.30 -2.49
N SER A 202 29.73 -10.34 -2.42
CA SER A 202 29.94 -8.92 -2.76
C SER A 202 29.11 -8.07 -1.79
N PRO A 203 29.70 -7.50 -0.72
CA PRO A 203 28.96 -6.76 0.29
C PRO A 203 28.28 -5.47 -0.21
N ASP A 204 28.66 -5.00 -1.40
CA ASP A 204 28.03 -3.92 -2.16
C ASP A 204 26.83 -4.40 -3.01
N ARG A 205 26.32 -5.62 -2.75
CA ARG A 205 25.13 -6.19 -3.37
C ARG A 205 24.16 -6.68 -2.28
N VAL A 206 22.96 -6.14 -2.29
CA VAL A 206 21.92 -6.39 -1.30
C VAL A 206 20.67 -7.01 -1.92
N LEU A 207 19.93 -7.75 -1.11
CA LEU A 207 18.67 -8.40 -1.49
C LEU A 207 17.60 -7.33 -1.77
N ASP A 208 17.13 -7.27 -3.00
CA ASP A 208 16.32 -6.19 -3.56
C ASP A 208 15.06 -6.74 -4.24
N VAL A 209 13.90 -6.13 -3.97
CA VAL A 209 12.68 -6.37 -4.75
C VAL A 209 12.80 -5.59 -6.07
N ARG A 210 12.82 -6.31 -7.20
CA ARG A 210 13.12 -5.73 -8.51
C ARG A 210 12.20 -4.54 -8.84
N ASN A 211 12.84 -3.43 -9.21
CA ASN A 211 12.23 -2.13 -9.52
C ASN A 211 11.38 -1.52 -8.38
N GLY A 212 11.52 -2.00 -7.14
CA GLY A 212 10.66 -1.61 -6.02
C GLY A 212 9.18 -1.94 -6.23
N SER A 213 8.88 -2.93 -7.08
CA SER A 213 7.50 -3.30 -7.41
C SER A 213 6.71 -3.73 -6.17
N ALA A 214 5.42 -3.38 -6.11
CA ALA A 214 4.48 -3.87 -5.11
C ALA A 214 3.62 -5.04 -5.64
N ALA A 215 3.91 -5.59 -6.82
CA ALA A 215 3.16 -6.72 -7.38
C ALA A 215 3.56 -8.07 -6.74
N ASN A 216 2.60 -8.98 -6.63
CA ASN A 216 2.86 -10.40 -6.38
C ASN A 216 3.70 -10.99 -7.52
N GLY A 217 4.65 -11.86 -7.19
CA GLY A 217 5.55 -12.44 -8.18
C GLY A 217 6.69 -11.51 -8.64
N ALA A 218 6.83 -10.31 -8.07
CA ALA A 218 8.00 -9.49 -8.33
C ALA A 218 9.27 -10.21 -7.84
N ALA A 219 10.21 -10.40 -8.77
CA ALA A 219 11.42 -11.19 -8.55
C ALA A 219 12.37 -10.54 -7.53
N ILE A 220 13.06 -11.39 -6.77
CA ILE A 220 14.11 -10.98 -5.84
C ILE A 220 15.47 -11.07 -6.54
N GLN A 221 16.26 -10.01 -6.42
CA GLN A 221 17.55 -9.85 -7.08
C GLN A 221 18.62 -9.31 -6.13
N LEU A 222 19.87 -9.34 -6.59
CA LEU A 222 20.95 -8.54 -6.03
C LEU A 222 20.99 -7.17 -6.73
N TRP A 223 21.04 -6.10 -5.95
CA TRP A 223 21.22 -4.75 -6.47
C TRP A 223 22.22 -3.95 -5.63
N SER A 224 22.78 -2.89 -6.21
CA SER A 224 23.65 -1.98 -5.47
C SER A 224 22.83 -1.21 -4.41
N PRO A 225 23.36 -0.99 -3.18
CA PRO A 225 22.70 -0.18 -2.17
C PRO A 225 22.24 1.18 -2.70
N ASN A 226 20.94 1.45 -2.60
CA ASN A 226 20.31 2.68 -3.07
C ASN A 226 19.46 3.39 -1.99
N GLY A 227 19.40 2.83 -0.78
CA GLY A 227 18.69 3.40 0.37
C GLY A 227 17.16 3.29 0.31
N THR A 228 16.60 2.63 -0.69
CA THR A 228 15.14 2.49 -0.84
C THR A 228 14.57 1.36 0.01
N ALA A 229 13.29 1.47 0.38
CA ALA A 229 12.58 0.46 1.16
C ALA A 229 12.47 -0.93 0.46
N SER A 230 12.78 -1.05 -0.84
CA SER A 230 12.85 -2.34 -1.55
C SER A 230 14.08 -3.18 -1.21
N GLN A 231 15.06 -2.61 -0.48
CA GLN A 231 16.29 -3.26 -0.02
C GLN A 231 16.31 -3.51 1.49
N THR A 232 15.24 -3.12 2.19
CA THR A 232 15.07 -3.29 3.62
C THR A 232 14.08 -4.43 3.88
N TRP A 233 14.44 -5.33 4.79
CA TRP A 233 13.67 -6.52 5.13
C TRP A 233 13.33 -6.52 6.61
N SER A 234 12.05 -6.65 6.94
CA SER A 234 11.59 -6.87 8.30
C SER A 234 11.67 -8.36 8.62
N LEU A 235 12.48 -8.73 9.62
CA LEU A 235 12.56 -10.07 10.16
C LEU A 235 11.69 -10.13 11.41
N SER A 236 10.83 -11.16 11.51
CA SER A 236 10.09 -11.45 12.73
C SER A 236 10.11 -12.94 13.05
N TRP A 237 10.46 -13.26 14.30
CA TRP A 237 10.56 -14.61 14.84
C TRP A 237 9.21 -15.10 15.39
N ASP A 238 8.77 -16.29 14.97
CA ASP A 238 7.61 -16.96 15.58
C ASP A 238 8.08 -18.08 16.52
N GLU A 239 8.13 -17.78 17.83
CA GLU A 239 8.46 -18.70 18.93
C GLU A 239 7.71 -20.04 18.85
N ARG A 240 6.48 -20.06 18.32
CA ARG A 240 5.66 -21.26 18.19
C ARG A 240 6.17 -22.19 17.07
N THR A 241 6.82 -21.66 16.04
CA THR A 241 7.32 -22.43 14.89
C THR A 241 8.83 -22.62 14.86
N GLY A 242 9.59 -21.73 15.51
CA GLY A 242 11.05 -21.72 15.44
C GLY A 242 11.60 -21.18 14.12
N PHE A 243 10.81 -20.37 13.40
CA PHE A 243 11.17 -19.83 12.09
C PHE A 243 10.87 -18.33 11.98
N TYR A 244 11.58 -17.69 11.05
CA TYR A 244 11.36 -16.30 10.68
C TYR A 244 10.35 -16.15 9.54
N THR A 245 9.64 -15.02 9.55
CA THR A 245 9.04 -14.44 8.35
C THR A 245 9.86 -13.22 7.94
N LEU A 246 10.17 -13.11 6.64
CA LEU A 246 10.93 -11.99 6.07
C LEU A 246 9.98 -11.18 5.19
N LEU A 247 9.68 -9.93 5.55
CA LEU A 247 8.80 -9.04 4.80
C LEU A 247 9.60 -7.94 4.10
N ALA A 248 9.37 -7.74 2.80
CA ALA A 248 9.94 -6.62 2.05
C ALA A 248 9.34 -5.30 2.56
N ALA A 249 10.17 -4.41 3.09
CA ALA A 249 9.69 -3.24 3.83
C ALA A 249 9.03 -2.17 2.96
N GLY A 250 9.25 -2.18 1.64
CA GLY A 250 8.58 -1.28 0.70
C GLY A 250 7.17 -1.72 0.26
N SER A 251 6.81 -3.00 0.46
CA SER A 251 5.51 -3.56 0.02
C SER A 251 4.73 -4.27 1.12
N ALA A 252 5.35 -4.53 2.27
CA ALA A 252 4.86 -5.39 3.36
C ALA A 252 4.49 -6.83 2.94
N LYS A 253 4.99 -7.28 1.79
CA LYS A 253 4.82 -8.65 1.26
C LYS A 253 5.94 -9.57 1.74
N SER A 254 5.69 -10.87 1.80
CA SER A 254 6.69 -11.84 2.26
C SER A 254 7.67 -12.21 1.15
N LEU A 255 8.93 -12.45 1.54
CA LEU A 255 9.82 -13.31 0.79
C LEU A 255 9.19 -14.71 0.68
N ASP A 256 9.11 -15.20 -0.55
CA ASP A 256 8.24 -16.33 -0.90
C ASP A 256 8.93 -17.27 -1.90
N VAL A 257 8.74 -18.57 -1.70
CA VAL A 257 9.11 -19.63 -2.65
C VAL A 257 7.91 -19.90 -3.57
N PRO A 258 7.97 -19.56 -4.88
CA PRO A 258 6.82 -19.64 -5.77
C PRO A 258 6.15 -21.01 -5.75
N GLY A 259 4.86 -21.05 -5.40
CA GLY A 259 4.07 -22.29 -5.32
C GLY A 259 4.62 -23.34 -4.35
N ALA A 260 5.46 -22.95 -3.39
CA ALA A 260 6.24 -23.86 -2.53
C ALA A 260 7.11 -24.87 -3.31
N GLN A 261 7.58 -24.51 -4.51
CA GLN A 261 8.44 -25.37 -5.34
C GLN A 261 9.79 -25.63 -4.66
N GLY A 262 10.09 -26.90 -4.41
CA GLY A 262 11.24 -27.30 -3.60
C GLY A 262 12.54 -27.59 -4.35
N SER A 263 12.59 -27.46 -5.67
CA SER A 263 13.75 -27.85 -6.50
C SER A 263 14.89 -26.81 -6.52
N ASN A 264 16.09 -27.25 -6.91
CA ASN A 264 17.20 -26.36 -7.23
C ASN A 264 16.83 -25.42 -8.39
N GLY A 265 17.29 -24.17 -8.32
CA GLY A 265 17.10 -23.16 -9.37
C GLY A 265 15.77 -22.39 -9.30
N VAL A 266 14.86 -22.74 -8.38
CA VAL A 266 13.62 -21.98 -8.13
C VAL A 266 13.98 -20.55 -7.73
N ARG A 267 13.52 -19.57 -8.52
CA ARG A 267 13.78 -18.15 -8.28
C ARG A 267 12.85 -17.61 -7.21
N LEU A 268 13.37 -16.79 -6.30
CA LEU A 268 12.57 -16.22 -5.23
C LEU A 268 11.77 -15.01 -5.70
N GLN A 269 10.61 -14.82 -5.09
CA GLN A 269 9.69 -13.71 -5.34
C GLN A 269 9.30 -13.04 -4.02
N GLN A 270 8.64 -11.89 -4.10
CA GLN A 270 7.71 -11.49 -3.04
C GLN A 270 6.27 -11.95 -3.37
N TYR A 271 5.49 -12.24 -2.33
CA TYR A 271 4.06 -12.54 -2.46
C TYR A 271 3.29 -12.04 -1.23
N ASP A 272 1.98 -11.82 -1.37
CA ASP A 272 1.10 -11.48 -0.25
C ASP A 272 1.33 -12.41 0.95
N ALA A 273 1.41 -11.80 2.14
CA ALA A 273 1.69 -12.52 3.38
C ALA A 273 0.48 -13.40 3.75
N ASN A 274 0.54 -14.68 3.36
CA ASN A 274 -0.55 -15.63 3.44
C ASN A 274 -0.33 -16.70 4.53
N GLY A 275 0.83 -16.68 5.20
CA GLY A 275 1.17 -17.61 6.28
C GLY A 275 1.53 -19.03 5.81
N ALA A 276 1.62 -19.28 4.51
CA ALA A 276 2.03 -20.56 3.97
C ALA A 276 3.48 -20.88 4.32
N ARG A 277 3.80 -22.18 4.38
CA ARG A 277 5.18 -22.69 4.59
C ARG A 277 6.22 -22.15 3.59
N ALA A 278 5.80 -21.69 2.41
CA ALA A 278 6.65 -21.04 1.42
C ALA A 278 7.25 -19.69 1.88
N GLN A 279 6.71 -19.13 2.98
CA GLN A 279 7.05 -17.82 3.54
C GLN A 279 7.76 -17.93 4.90
N ALA A 280 8.05 -19.15 5.35
CA ALA A 280 8.77 -19.45 6.58
C ALA A 280 10.22 -19.82 6.27
N TRP A 281 11.15 -19.24 7.04
CA TRP A 281 12.58 -19.29 6.79
C TRP A 281 13.35 -19.65 8.07
N ALA A 282 14.24 -20.63 8.00
CA ALA A 282 15.21 -20.85 9.07
C ALA A 282 16.43 -19.96 8.80
N VAL A 283 16.85 -19.19 9.81
CA VAL A 283 18.04 -18.33 9.75
C VAL A 283 19.04 -18.87 10.76
N ARG A 284 20.27 -19.18 10.32
CA ARG A 284 21.31 -19.77 11.16
C ARG A 284 22.63 -19.05 10.95
N ARG A 285 23.30 -18.68 12.05
CA ARG A 285 24.65 -18.10 12.01
C ARG A 285 25.69 -19.19 11.77
N ALA A 286 26.52 -19.01 10.74
CA ALA A 286 27.63 -19.88 10.41
C ALA A 286 28.87 -19.57 11.27
N SER A 287 29.86 -20.47 11.23
CA SER A 287 31.12 -20.34 12.00
C SER A 287 32.00 -19.17 11.55
N ASP A 288 31.90 -18.76 10.28
CA ASP A 288 32.56 -17.58 9.72
C ASP A 288 31.86 -16.25 10.10
N GLY A 289 30.71 -16.34 10.78
CA GLY A 289 29.91 -15.20 11.20
C GLY A 289 28.89 -14.70 10.17
N SER A 290 28.84 -15.28 8.97
CA SER A 290 27.74 -15.08 8.03
C SER A 290 26.45 -15.76 8.53
N TYR A 291 25.34 -15.48 7.87
CA TYR A 291 24.08 -16.18 8.07
C TYR A 291 23.72 -16.99 6.82
N VAL A 292 23.24 -18.21 7.03
CA VAL A 292 22.57 -19.01 6.00
C VAL A 292 21.08 -18.94 6.26
N ILE A 293 20.31 -18.63 5.21
CA ILE A 293 18.86 -18.57 5.24
C ILE A 293 18.35 -19.75 4.40
N THR A 294 17.54 -20.64 4.97
CA THR A 294 17.01 -21.82 4.26
C THR A 294 15.48 -21.83 4.22
N SER A 295 14.92 -22.30 3.10
CA SER A 295 13.49 -22.54 2.98
C SER A 295 13.10 -23.77 3.79
N VAL A 296 12.15 -23.62 4.72
CA VAL A 296 11.69 -24.75 5.54
C VAL A 296 10.92 -25.79 4.71
N VAL A 297 10.50 -25.46 3.48
CA VAL A 297 9.80 -26.38 2.57
C VAL A 297 10.74 -27.46 2.03
N SER A 298 12.00 -27.11 1.76
CA SER A 298 12.93 -27.93 0.98
C SER A 298 14.31 -28.12 1.59
N GLY A 299 14.64 -27.39 2.68
CA GLY A 299 15.96 -27.39 3.28
C GLY A 299 17.01 -26.56 2.53
N ARG A 300 16.69 -26.14 1.30
CA ARG A 300 17.60 -25.42 0.39
C ARG A 300 17.88 -24.00 0.86
N ALA A 301 19.11 -23.55 0.66
CA ALA A 301 19.56 -22.22 1.01
C ALA A 301 19.16 -21.19 -0.05
N ILE A 302 19.00 -19.94 0.39
CA ILE A 302 18.97 -18.76 -0.49
C ILE A 302 20.38 -18.59 -1.09
N ASP A 303 20.45 -18.64 -2.41
CA ASP A 303 21.68 -18.85 -3.18
C ASP A 303 21.82 -17.82 -4.32
N VAL A 304 23.07 -17.42 -4.59
CA VAL A 304 23.46 -16.60 -5.75
C VAL A 304 23.92 -17.53 -6.90
N PRO A 305 23.16 -17.65 -8.01
CA PRO A 305 23.42 -18.66 -9.04
C PRO A 305 24.83 -18.58 -9.62
N GLY A 306 25.55 -19.71 -9.60
CA GLY A 306 26.93 -19.80 -10.11
C GLY A 306 27.93 -18.90 -9.39
N ALA A 307 27.59 -18.39 -8.20
CA ALA A 307 28.29 -17.33 -7.49
C ALA A 307 28.45 -16.00 -8.29
N HIS A 308 27.59 -15.75 -9.29
CA HIS A 308 27.62 -14.54 -10.10
C HIS A 308 26.89 -13.37 -9.40
N ALA A 309 27.59 -12.66 -8.51
CA ALA A 309 27.06 -11.50 -7.76
C ALA A 309 26.99 -10.19 -8.59
N GLY A 310 26.64 -10.28 -9.88
CA GLY A 310 26.40 -9.13 -10.74
C GLY A 310 25.19 -8.29 -10.31
N GLN A 311 25.13 -7.04 -10.77
CA GLN A 311 23.96 -6.18 -10.56
C GLN A 311 22.77 -6.72 -11.34
N GLY A 312 21.63 -6.91 -10.68
CA GLY A 312 20.43 -7.53 -11.25
C GLY A 312 20.44 -9.07 -11.25
N SER A 313 21.45 -9.72 -10.67
CA SER A 313 21.49 -11.18 -10.54
C SER A 313 20.31 -11.68 -9.70
N ALA A 314 19.41 -12.47 -10.30
CA ALA A 314 18.25 -13.01 -9.60
C ALA A 314 18.65 -14.10 -8.58
N VAL A 315 17.98 -14.12 -7.43
CA VAL A 315 18.27 -15.02 -6.31
C VAL A 315 17.45 -16.31 -6.43
N GLN A 316 18.00 -17.44 -5.99
CA GLN A 316 17.39 -18.76 -6.14
C GLN A 316 17.43 -19.61 -4.86
N LEU A 317 16.77 -20.76 -4.86
CA LEU A 317 17.04 -21.86 -3.95
C LEU A 317 18.09 -22.82 -4.54
N TRP A 318 19.02 -23.26 -3.70
CA TRP A 318 19.98 -24.32 -4.05
C TRP A 318 20.32 -25.21 -2.84
N ASP A 319 20.72 -26.45 -3.10
CA ASP A 319 21.21 -27.38 -2.07
C ASP A 319 22.36 -26.75 -1.26
N ALA A 320 22.33 -26.96 0.05
CA ALA A 320 23.32 -26.40 0.96
C ALA A 320 24.72 -26.94 0.62
N ASN A 321 25.61 -26.05 0.17
CA ASN A 321 26.95 -26.40 -0.33
C ASN A 321 28.09 -25.69 0.44
N GLY A 322 27.75 -24.87 1.44
CA GLY A 322 28.72 -24.16 2.28
C GLY A 322 29.53 -23.06 1.58
N SER A 323 29.20 -22.73 0.33
CA SER A 323 29.89 -21.66 -0.40
C SER A 323 29.41 -20.28 0.03
N ARG A 324 30.25 -19.26 -0.23
CA ARG A 324 29.89 -17.84 0.01
C ARG A 324 28.67 -17.36 -0.79
N ALA A 325 28.22 -18.10 -1.80
CA ALA A 325 26.98 -17.80 -2.54
C ALA A 325 25.71 -17.99 -1.70
N GLN A 326 25.80 -18.70 -0.57
CA GLN A 326 24.70 -18.98 0.36
C GLN A 326 24.85 -18.26 1.71
N GLY A 327 25.95 -17.51 1.87
CA GLY A 327 26.22 -16.67 3.03
C GLY A 327 25.70 -15.24 2.84
N TRP A 328 25.14 -14.70 3.91
CA TRP A 328 24.54 -13.36 3.95
C TRP A 328 24.99 -12.60 5.19
N SER A 329 25.22 -11.29 5.05
CA SER A 329 25.40 -10.36 6.15
C SER A 329 24.09 -9.62 6.40
N LEU A 330 23.52 -9.75 7.60
CA LEU A 330 22.30 -9.06 7.99
C LEU A 330 22.64 -7.92 8.94
N THR A 331 22.62 -6.70 8.42
CA THR A 331 22.96 -5.48 9.17
C THR A 331 21.67 -4.75 9.56
N PRO A 332 21.44 -4.43 10.86
CA PRO A 332 20.31 -3.62 11.29
C PRO A 332 20.28 -2.27 10.56
N THR A 333 19.09 -1.82 10.17
CA THR A 333 18.88 -0.58 9.41
C THR A 333 17.59 0.12 9.84
N THR A 334 17.34 1.32 9.30
CA THR A 334 16.09 2.06 9.49
C THR A 334 15.24 2.03 8.20
N LEU A 335 13.96 2.37 8.33
CA LEU A 335 13.07 2.55 7.19
C LEU A 335 13.08 4.03 6.79
N SER A 336 13.15 4.29 5.48
CA SER A 336 12.94 5.61 4.88
C SER A 336 11.64 5.59 4.10
N PHE A 337 10.71 6.46 4.47
CA PHE A 337 9.46 6.73 3.77
C PHE A 337 9.27 8.25 3.68
N SER A 338 10.17 8.91 2.96
CA SER A 338 10.03 10.33 2.64
C SER A 338 9.23 10.54 1.35
N GLY A 339 8.25 11.45 1.38
CA GLY A 339 7.45 11.82 0.21
C GLY A 339 5.96 11.97 0.52
N THR A 340 5.15 12.03 -0.53
CA THR A 340 3.68 12.17 -0.41
C THR A 340 2.98 10.84 -0.71
N TYR A 341 2.03 10.50 0.16
CA TYR A 341 1.33 9.21 0.18
C TYR A 341 -0.18 9.41 0.38
N ARG A 342 -0.98 8.49 -0.16
CA ARG A 342 -2.29 8.17 0.39
C ARG A 342 -2.11 7.00 1.35
N ILE A 343 -2.64 7.13 2.55
CA ILE A 343 -2.58 6.09 3.58
C ILE A 343 -3.88 5.29 3.44
N GLY A 344 -3.83 4.22 2.65
CA GLY A 344 -4.97 3.36 2.35
C GLY A 344 -5.27 2.37 3.47
N SER A 345 -6.51 1.93 3.56
CA SER A 345 -6.94 0.90 4.51
C SER A 345 -6.59 -0.51 3.98
N VAL A 346 -6.32 -1.44 4.90
CA VAL A 346 -6.15 -2.86 4.57
C VAL A 346 -7.47 -3.62 4.57
N ALA A 347 -8.46 -3.27 5.41
CA ALA A 347 -9.77 -3.92 5.42
C ALA A 347 -10.80 -3.31 4.45
N ASN A 348 -10.51 -2.12 3.88
CA ASN A 348 -11.36 -1.42 2.93
C ASN A 348 -10.49 -0.89 1.78
N GLU A 349 -10.56 -1.51 0.61
CA GLU A 349 -9.64 -1.26 -0.50
C GLU A 349 -9.78 0.13 -1.13
N ASP A 350 -11.00 0.69 -1.13
CA ASP A 350 -11.30 2.05 -1.61
C ASP A 350 -11.10 3.11 -0.51
N GLY A 351 -10.92 2.68 0.74
CA GLY A 351 -10.80 3.53 1.91
C GLY A 351 -9.39 4.10 2.08
N VAL A 352 -9.30 5.41 2.29
CA VAL A 352 -8.06 6.13 2.63
C VAL A 352 -8.25 7.04 3.84
N LEU A 353 -7.14 7.35 4.51
CA LEU A 353 -7.07 8.30 5.61
C LEU A 353 -7.40 9.73 5.12
N ASP A 354 -8.53 10.27 5.57
CA ASP A 354 -9.14 11.50 5.07
C ASP A 354 -9.40 12.49 6.20
N VAL A 355 -9.10 13.77 5.99
CA VAL A 355 -9.53 14.87 6.87
C VAL A 355 -10.95 15.27 6.51
N ARG A 356 -11.92 14.93 7.36
CA ARG A 356 -13.37 15.08 7.09
C ARG A 356 -13.71 16.47 6.57
N GLY A 357 -14.31 16.51 5.38
CA GLY A 357 -14.76 17.75 4.72
C GLY A 357 -13.64 18.68 4.29
N ALA A 358 -12.40 18.18 4.16
CA ALA A 358 -11.20 18.97 3.91
C ALA A 358 -11.01 20.13 4.91
N SER A 359 -11.44 19.93 6.16
CA SER A 359 -11.36 20.97 7.19
C SER A 359 -9.92 21.40 7.46
N MET A 360 -9.74 22.72 7.60
CA MET A 360 -8.48 23.37 7.98
C MET A 360 -8.39 23.63 9.49
N ALA A 361 -9.45 23.32 10.24
CA ALA A 361 -9.52 23.55 11.67
C ALA A 361 -8.47 22.73 12.43
N GLN A 362 -8.06 23.25 13.59
CA GLN A 362 -7.35 22.42 14.55
C GLN A 362 -8.23 21.26 15.00
N ASP A 363 -7.62 20.08 15.03
CA ASP A 363 -8.14 18.79 15.49
C ASP A 363 -9.37 18.34 14.70
N ALA A 364 -9.39 18.73 13.42
CA ALA A 364 -10.31 18.23 12.41
C ALA A 364 -10.34 16.70 12.38
N THR A 365 -11.55 16.12 12.41
CA THR A 365 -11.74 14.67 12.49
C THR A 365 -11.10 13.95 11.30
N VAL A 366 -10.17 13.05 11.59
CA VAL A 366 -9.63 12.11 10.61
C VAL A 366 -10.53 10.87 10.54
N GLN A 367 -10.82 10.41 9.33
CA GLN A 367 -11.73 9.30 9.05
C GLN A 367 -11.18 8.39 7.94
N VAL A 368 -11.80 7.22 7.76
CA VAL A 368 -11.66 6.43 6.53
C VAL A 368 -12.72 6.90 5.53
N TRP A 369 -12.30 7.33 4.34
CA TRP A 369 -13.21 7.77 3.27
C TRP A 369 -12.77 7.24 1.92
N GLU A 370 -13.71 7.19 0.98
CA GLU A 370 -13.51 6.78 -0.40
C GLU A 370 -12.50 7.69 -1.13
N ALA A 371 -11.54 7.11 -1.84
CA ALA A 371 -10.49 7.85 -2.51
C ALA A 371 -11.04 8.82 -3.59
N ASN A 372 -10.88 10.12 -3.37
CA ASN A 372 -11.35 11.21 -4.24
C ASN A 372 -10.21 12.09 -4.80
N GLY A 373 -8.97 11.81 -4.40
CA GLY A 373 -7.78 12.45 -4.95
C GLY A 373 -7.46 13.85 -4.39
N THR A 374 -8.26 14.39 -3.47
CA THR A 374 -8.05 15.70 -2.86
C THR A 374 -6.86 15.75 -1.89
N LEU A 375 -6.38 16.95 -1.57
CA LEU A 375 -5.31 17.17 -0.58
C LEU A 375 -5.68 16.70 0.84
N ALA A 376 -6.98 16.56 1.15
CA ALA A 376 -7.46 16.04 2.44
C ALA A 376 -7.08 14.57 2.68
N GLN A 377 -6.76 13.85 1.61
CA GLN A 377 -6.36 12.44 1.62
C GLN A 377 -4.86 12.22 1.38
N THR A 378 -4.11 13.30 1.14
CA THR A 378 -2.67 13.25 0.86
C THR A 378 -1.89 13.63 2.10
N TRP A 379 -0.91 12.80 2.46
CA TRP A 379 -0.08 12.94 3.64
C TRP A 379 1.39 12.97 3.22
N GLU A 380 2.11 14.00 3.63
CA GLU A 380 3.56 14.07 3.53
C GLU A 380 4.16 13.33 4.72
N LEU A 381 4.96 12.30 4.45
CA LEU A 381 5.79 11.64 5.43
C LEU A 381 7.20 12.20 5.32
N VAL A 382 7.80 12.57 6.46
CA VAL A 382 9.16 13.11 6.54
C VAL A 382 9.97 12.30 7.52
N ASP A 383 11.06 11.69 7.04
CA ASP A 383 12.01 10.92 7.83
C ASP A 383 12.69 11.78 8.92
N CYS A 384 12.85 11.21 10.11
CA CYS A 384 13.59 11.78 11.23
C CYS A 384 14.90 10.98 11.45
N LYS A 385 15.92 11.62 12.04
CA LYS A 385 17.26 11.03 12.24
C LYS A 385 17.29 9.76 13.10
N ASP A 386 16.22 9.48 13.83
CA ASP A 386 16.04 8.33 14.74
C ASP A 386 15.25 7.17 14.10
N GLY A 387 14.97 7.24 12.79
CA GLY A 387 14.14 6.24 12.09
C GLY A 387 12.64 6.37 12.36
N THR A 388 12.20 7.45 13.00
CA THR A 388 10.78 7.83 13.05
C THR A 388 10.40 8.73 11.87
N HIS A 389 9.11 9.00 11.72
CA HIS A 389 8.54 9.79 10.64
C HIS A 389 7.54 10.78 11.24
N THR A 390 7.43 11.98 10.68
CA THR A 390 6.25 12.83 10.93
C THR A 390 5.22 12.59 9.84
N LEU A 391 3.93 12.66 10.19
CA LEU A 391 2.81 12.56 9.23
C LEU A 391 2.13 13.92 9.14
N ARG A 392 2.26 14.60 8.00
CA ARG A 392 1.76 15.95 7.77
C ARG A 392 0.62 15.95 6.76
N SER A 393 -0.51 16.56 7.10
CA SER A 393 -1.61 16.70 6.14
C SER A 393 -1.23 17.68 5.03
N ALA A 394 -1.30 17.25 3.77
CA ALA A 394 -1.09 18.14 2.63
C ALA A 394 -2.19 19.21 2.53
N ASN A 395 -3.37 18.96 3.12
CA ASN A 395 -4.44 19.96 3.16
C ASN A 395 -4.13 21.09 4.13
N SER A 396 -3.84 20.79 5.40
CA SER A 396 -3.75 21.80 6.48
C SER A 396 -2.33 22.17 6.91
N GLY A 397 -1.30 21.45 6.43
CA GLY A 397 0.09 21.64 6.85
C GLY A 397 0.38 21.16 8.27
N ARG A 398 -0.65 20.67 8.99
CA ARG A 398 -0.56 20.20 10.38
C ARG A 398 -0.04 18.78 10.48
N TYR A 399 0.65 18.50 11.58
CA TYR A 399 1.28 17.22 11.91
C TYR A 399 0.37 16.40 12.82
N LEU A 400 0.11 15.15 12.46
CA LEU A 400 -0.70 14.21 13.24
C LEU A 400 0.06 13.77 14.50
N ALA A 401 -0.57 13.85 15.67
CA ALA A 401 0.08 13.63 16.98
C ALA A 401 -0.77 12.83 17.98
N ASP A 402 -0.12 12.25 18.99
CA ASP A 402 -0.74 11.70 20.21
C ASP A 402 -0.57 12.68 21.37
N GLU A 403 -1.61 13.47 21.64
CA GLU A 403 -1.68 14.38 22.79
C GLU A 403 -2.48 13.70 23.91
N GLY A 404 -1.78 13.01 24.82
CA GLY A 404 -2.40 12.38 26.00
C GLY A 404 -3.33 11.19 25.71
N GLY A 405 -3.30 10.63 24.50
CA GLY A 405 -4.21 9.60 24.00
C GLY A 405 -5.27 10.12 23.03
N ALA A 406 -5.38 11.44 22.84
CA ALA A 406 -6.21 12.05 21.81
C ALA A 406 -5.42 12.22 20.50
N LEU A 407 -6.07 11.95 19.37
CA LEU A 407 -5.48 12.17 18.05
C LEU A 407 -5.60 13.67 17.72
N ALA A 408 -4.46 14.37 17.69
CA ALA A 408 -4.38 15.82 17.52
C ALA A 408 -3.61 16.22 16.26
N SER A 409 -3.62 17.51 15.94
CA SER A 409 -3.05 18.10 14.73
C SER A 409 -2.26 19.38 15.05
N LEU A 410 -0.94 19.24 15.18
CA LEU A 410 -0.04 20.30 15.62
C LEU A 410 0.39 21.20 14.45
N ALA A 411 0.61 22.49 14.70
CA ALA A 411 1.09 23.44 13.69
C ALA A 411 2.59 23.30 13.37
N ALA A 412 3.35 22.61 14.24
CA ALA A 412 4.78 22.38 14.13
C ALA A 412 5.10 20.93 14.53
N PRO A 413 6.23 20.35 14.07
CA PRO A 413 6.64 19.01 14.48
C PRO A 413 7.03 18.99 15.97
N ALA A 414 6.66 17.90 16.65
CA ALA A 414 6.94 17.66 18.07
C ALA A 414 7.22 16.17 18.31
N GLU A 415 7.74 15.80 19.48
CA GLU A 415 7.95 14.38 19.86
C GLU A 415 6.64 13.57 19.79
N THR A 416 5.53 14.16 20.25
CA THR A 416 4.18 13.57 20.17
C THR A 416 3.69 13.38 18.74
N ALA A 417 4.31 14.01 17.74
CA ALA A 417 4.03 13.85 16.31
C ALA A 417 5.01 12.91 15.57
N ARG A 418 5.89 12.20 16.29
CA ARG A 418 6.79 11.18 15.71
C ARG A 418 6.13 9.80 15.68
N TRP A 419 6.29 9.10 14.56
CA TRP A 419 5.69 7.79 14.30
C TRP A 419 6.74 6.78 13.81
N LYS A 420 6.72 5.58 14.38
CA LYS A 420 7.43 4.41 13.85
C LYS A 420 6.52 3.70 12.87
N VAL A 421 6.93 3.62 11.61
CA VAL A 421 6.28 2.79 10.59
C VAL A 421 6.81 1.36 10.76
N GLN A 422 6.00 0.46 11.32
CA GLN A 422 6.37 -0.94 11.50
C GLN A 422 5.78 -1.80 10.38
N VAL A 423 6.59 -2.65 9.77
CA VAL A 423 6.15 -3.58 8.73
C VAL A 423 5.42 -4.76 9.39
N GLY A 424 4.12 -4.88 9.15
CA GLY A 424 3.30 -6.03 9.52
C GLY A 424 3.01 -6.93 8.31
N ARG A 425 2.46 -8.13 8.54
CA ARG A 425 2.04 -9.03 7.46
C ARG A 425 0.96 -8.35 6.59
N GLY A 426 1.30 -7.96 5.37
CA GLY A 426 0.37 -7.36 4.41
C GLY A 426 0.07 -5.86 4.58
N GLY A 427 0.75 -5.15 5.49
CA GLY A 427 0.58 -3.70 5.65
C GLY A 427 1.44 -3.10 6.76
N TYR A 428 1.25 -1.82 7.05
CA TYR A 428 2.06 -1.05 8.00
C TYR A 428 1.28 -0.67 9.25
N VAL A 429 1.90 -0.84 10.42
CA VAL A 429 1.40 -0.27 11.68
C VAL A 429 2.06 1.09 11.90
N LEU A 430 1.23 2.14 11.96
CA LEU A 430 1.67 3.49 12.32
C LEU A 430 1.61 3.64 13.85
N ARG A 431 2.75 3.51 14.52
CA ARG A 431 2.84 3.59 15.98
C ARG A 431 3.47 4.89 16.45
N ASN A 432 2.82 5.62 17.34
CA ASN A 432 3.40 6.81 17.97
C ASN A 432 4.68 6.43 18.74
N ALA A 433 5.76 7.18 18.52
CA ALA A 433 7.08 6.86 19.03
C ALA A 433 7.22 7.06 20.55
N VAL A 434 6.41 7.95 21.14
CA VAL A 434 6.43 8.29 22.57
C VAL A 434 5.50 7.38 23.37
N THR A 435 4.24 7.26 22.95
CA THR A 435 3.20 6.56 23.73
C THR A 435 3.08 5.08 23.41
N GLY A 436 3.63 4.65 22.27
CA GLY A 436 3.47 3.30 21.74
C GLY A 436 2.06 2.97 21.24
N ARG A 437 1.12 3.91 21.24
CA ARG A 437 -0.23 3.73 20.67
C ARG A 437 -0.18 3.64 19.15
N VAL A 438 -1.14 2.96 18.54
CA VAL A 438 -1.25 2.81 17.08
C VAL A 438 -2.41 3.64 16.53
N LEU A 439 -2.23 4.15 15.31
CA LEU A 439 -3.31 4.77 14.53
C LEU A 439 -4.24 3.67 14.02
N ALA A 440 -5.52 3.75 14.37
CA ALA A 440 -6.51 2.70 14.09
C ALA A 440 -7.89 3.28 13.72
N ALA A 441 -8.60 2.62 12.82
CA ALA A 441 -9.96 2.97 12.44
C ALA A 441 -11.00 2.22 13.29
N SER A 442 -12.11 2.88 13.65
CA SER A 442 -13.26 2.23 14.27
C SER A 442 -13.98 1.29 13.28
N ASP A 443 -14.89 0.46 13.80
CA ASP A 443 -15.92 -0.26 13.03
C ASP A 443 -15.42 -1.00 11.76
N GLY A 444 -14.24 -1.62 11.84
CA GLY A 444 -13.65 -2.35 10.70
C GLY A 444 -13.33 -1.49 9.48
N ALA A 445 -13.01 -0.20 9.68
CA ALA A 445 -12.66 0.76 8.61
C ALA A 445 -13.75 0.98 7.53
N ARG A 446 -15.03 0.76 7.88
CA ARG A 446 -16.16 1.17 7.03
C ARG A 446 -16.08 2.67 6.65
N ARG A 447 -16.64 3.04 5.50
CA ARG A 447 -16.71 4.45 5.04
C ARG A 447 -17.31 5.35 6.12
N GLY A 448 -16.58 6.42 6.48
CA GLY A 448 -16.91 7.36 7.55
C GLY A 448 -16.43 6.96 8.95
N ALA A 449 -15.80 5.79 9.14
CA ALA A 449 -15.23 5.36 10.42
C ALA A 449 -14.19 6.38 10.91
N VAL A 450 -14.22 6.69 12.21
CA VAL A 450 -13.31 7.67 12.80
C VAL A 450 -11.97 6.99 13.11
N VAL A 451 -10.88 7.67 12.74
CA VAL A 451 -9.53 7.23 13.05
C VAL A 451 -9.10 7.83 14.39
N SER A 452 -8.49 7.01 15.24
CA SER A 452 -8.12 7.37 16.60
C SER A 452 -6.97 6.50 17.11
N LEU A 453 -6.47 6.80 18.30
CA LEU A 453 -5.35 6.08 18.91
C LEU A 453 -5.85 4.87 19.71
N ARG A 454 -5.10 3.76 19.64
CA ARG A 454 -5.38 2.53 20.41
C ARG A 454 -4.12 2.00 21.09
N ALA A 455 -4.27 1.55 22.34
CA ALA A 455 -3.15 1.00 23.13
C ALA A 455 -2.84 -0.46 22.77
N LYS A 456 -3.87 -1.31 22.66
CA LYS A 456 -3.81 -2.72 22.22
C LYS A 456 -5.09 -3.08 21.43
N GLU A 457 -5.15 -4.33 20.96
CA GLU A 457 -5.85 -4.76 19.74
C GLU A 457 -7.38 -4.62 19.74
N SER A 458 -7.90 -3.71 18.91
CA SER A 458 -9.25 -3.77 18.32
C SER A 458 -9.33 -2.85 17.09
N GLY A 459 -10.18 -3.20 16.11
CA GLY A 459 -10.33 -2.46 14.85
C GLY A 459 -9.20 -2.68 13.84
N GLU A 460 -9.20 -1.90 12.75
CA GLU A 460 -8.11 -1.93 11.76
C GLU A 460 -6.86 -1.23 12.30
N ARG A 461 -5.71 -1.85 12.10
CA ARG A 461 -4.39 -1.35 12.52
C ARG A 461 -3.29 -1.40 11.44
N LEU A 462 -3.60 -1.97 10.28
CA LEU A 462 -2.66 -2.12 9.16
C LEU A 462 -3.09 -1.18 8.05
N TRP A 463 -2.15 -0.38 7.56
CA TRP A 463 -2.36 0.62 6.52
C TRP A 463 -1.50 0.28 5.29
N LYS A 464 -1.93 0.73 4.11
CA LYS A 464 -1.17 0.68 2.86
C LYS A 464 -0.56 2.07 2.63
N LEU A 465 0.77 2.19 2.56
CA LEU A 465 1.42 3.43 2.15
C LEU A 465 1.50 3.46 0.63
N VAL A 466 0.58 4.16 -0.03
CA VAL A 466 0.50 4.25 -1.49
C VAL A 466 1.12 5.57 -1.94
N PRO A 467 2.26 5.58 -2.66
CA PRO A 467 2.85 6.81 -3.18
C PRO A 467 1.84 7.61 -4.02
N ALA A 468 1.73 8.91 -3.75
CA ALA A 468 0.72 9.77 -4.37
C ALA A 468 1.33 11.10 -4.77
N ALA A 469 1.32 11.40 -6.07
CA ALA A 469 1.73 12.71 -6.55
C ALA A 469 0.81 13.80 -5.96
N LEU A 470 1.42 14.80 -5.31
CA LEU A 470 0.72 15.96 -4.75
C LEU A 470 -0.11 16.71 -5.81
N VAL A 471 0.40 16.76 -7.04
CA VAL A 471 -0.26 17.23 -8.26
C VAL A 471 0.13 16.29 -9.40
N GLY A 472 -0.84 15.77 -10.14
CA GLY A 472 -0.61 14.95 -11.34
C GLY A 472 -0.70 15.78 -12.63
N GLU A 473 -0.42 15.17 -13.79
CA GLU A 473 -0.58 15.87 -15.08
C GLU A 473 -2.04 16.21 -15.38
N GLY A 474 -2.28 17.39 -15.95
CA GLY A 474 -3.63 17.88 -16.28
C GLY A 474 -3.69 19.39 -16.47
N THR A 475 -4.90 19.91 -16.67
CA THR A 475 -5.15 21.37 -16.65
C THR A 475 -5.71 21.77 -15.29
N TYR A 476 -5.23 22.89 -14.76
CA TYR A 476 -5.52 23.34 -13.41
C TYR A 476 -5.81 24.84 -13.34
N VAL A 477 -6.65 25.23 -12.38
CA VAL A 477 -6.75 26.61 -11.89
C VAL A 477 -6.01 26.66 -10.56
N LEU A 478 -5.07 27.61 -10.42
CA LEU A 478 -4.23 27.78 -9.23
C LEU A 478 -4.84 28.88 -8.35
N TYR A 479 -5.64 28.51 -7.35
CA TYR A 479 -6.22 29.43 -6.37
C TYR A 479 -5.20 29.76 -5.27
N ASN A 480 -4.91 31.03 -5.03
CA ASN A 480 -4.04 31.44 -3.93
C ASN A 480 -4.80 31.34 -2.60
N ARG A 481 -4.20 30.75 -1.56
CA ARG A 481 -4.89 30.54 -0.28
C ARG A 481 -4.99 31.80 0.59
N SER A 482 -4.28 32.88 0.28
CA SER A 482 -4.38 34.13 1.06
C SER A 482 -5.69 34.90 0.84
N ALA A 483 -6.41 34.66 -0.25
CA ALA A 483 -7.69 35.31 -0.53
C ALA A 483 -8.65 34.40 -1.31
N PRO A 484 -9.92 34.23 -0.88
CA PRO A 484 -10.91 33.43 -1.60
C PRO A 484 -11.08 33.87 -3.06
N GLY A 485 -11.13 32.90 -3.98
CA GLY A 485 -11.43 33.14 -5.40
C GLY A 485 -10.34 33.85 -6.22
N GLN A 486 -9.20 34.21 -5.63
CA GLN A 486 -8.06 34.78 -6.36
C GLN A 486 -7.21 33.66 -6.99
N VAL A 487 -6.92 33.76 -8.29
CA VAL A 487 -6.22 32.74 -9.07
C VAL A 487 -5.04 33.31 -9.85
N LEU A 488 -4.06 32.46 -10.19
CA LEU A 488 -2.95 32.82 -11.10
C LEU A 488 -3.50 33.13 -12.50
N ASP A 489 -3.22 34.34 -12.98
CA ASP A 489 -3.86 34.95 -14.14
C ASP A 489 -2.83 35.62 -15.07
N VAL A 490 -3.08 35.52 -16.39
CA VAL A 490 -2.41 36.33 -17.41
C VAL A 490 -3.21 37.65 -17.58
N PRO A 491 -2.66 38.82 -17.21
CA PRO A 491 -3.40 40.08 -17.27
C PRO A 491 -3.98 40.34 -18.67
N GLY A 492 -5.28 40.57 -18.75
CA GLY A 492 -5.99 40.81 -20.02
C GLY A 492 -6.00 39.63 -20.99
N GLY A 493 -5.57 38.43 -20.58
CA GLY A 493 -5.55 37.21 -21.40
C GLY A 493 -4.66 37.29 -22.64
N THR A 494 -3.63 38.15 -22.63
CA THR A 494 -2.78 38.34 -23.83
C THR A 494 -1.97 37.08 -24.17
N ALA A 495 -1.64 36.91 -25.45
CA ALA A 495 -0.65 35.93 -25.90
C ALA A 495 0.78 36.54 -25.99
N ALA A 496 1.02 37.69 -25.35
CA ALA A 496 2.32 38.35 -25.40
C ALA A 496 3.33 37.65 -24.49
N SER A 497 4.48 37.29 -25.07
CA SER A 497 5.65 36.83 -24.31
C SER A 497 6.17 37.96 -23.42
N TYR A 498 6.81 37.61 -22.29
CA TYR A 498 7.27 38.52 -21.22
C TYR A 498 6.18 39.18 -20.36
N GLN A 499 4.89 38.93 -20.64
CA GLN A 499 3.79 39.47 -19.84
C GLN A 499 3.91 39.00 -18.39
N ALA A 500 4.08 39.94 -17.45
CA ALA A 500 4.09 39.67 -16.02
C ALA A 500 2.73 39.08 -15.60
N LEU A 501 2.75 38.08 -14.72
CA LEU A 501 1.54 37.44 -14.22
C LEU A 501 1.04 38.11 -12.94
N GLN A 502 -0.25 37.92 -12.68
CA GLN A 502 -0.94 38.51 -11.53
C GLN A 502 -1.80 37.46 -10.81
N THR A 503 -2.36 37.87 -9.68
CA THR A 503 -3.60 37.26 -9.18
C THR A 503 -4.81 38.08 -9.64
N TYR A 504 -5.90 37.38 -9.98
CA TYR A 504 -7.17 37.98 -10.35
C TYR A 504 -8.34 37.12 -9.90
N GLY A 505 -9.52 37.72 -9.75
CA GLY A 505 -10.75 36.99 -9.43
C GLY A 505 -11.08 35.94 -10.49
N PHE A 506 -11.45 34.74 -10.05
CA PHE A 506 -11.78 33.64 -10.95
C PHE A 506 -12.93 34.00 -11.91
N ASN A 507 -12.68 33.84 -13.21
CA ASN A 507 -13.61 34.14 -14.30
C ASN A 507 -13.69 33.01 -15.35
N ASP A 508 -13.05 31.86 -15.08
CA ASP A 508 -13.03 30.64 -15.90
C ASP A 508 -12.46 30.80 -17.33
N SER A 509 -11.76 31.92 -17.60
CA SER A 509 -11.08 32.17 -18.87
C SER A 509 -9.84 31.30 -19.08
N GLY A 510 -9.34 31.22 -20.32
CA GLY A 510 -8.07 30.56 -20.63
C GLY A 510 -6.86 31.17 -19.93
N ALA A 511 -6.91 32.46 -19.57
CA ALA A 511 -5.86 33.19 -18.86
C ALA A 511 -5.56 32.60 -17.47
N GLN A 512 -6.53 31.88 -16.89
CA GLN A 512 -6.48 31.34 -15.53
C GLN A 512 -6.28 29.81 -15.49
N LYS A 513 -6.13 29.18 -16.66
CA LYS A 513 -6.00 27.73 -16.82
C LYS A 513 -4.58 27.38 -17.22
N TRP A 514 -3.98 26.46 -16.47
CA TRP A 514 -2.57 26.12 -16.56
C TRP A 514 -2.38 24.62 -16.75
N VAL A 515 -1.72 24.22 -17.82
CA VAL A 515 -1.42 22.83 -18.15
C VAL A 515 -0.12 22.43 -17.45
N VAL A 516 -0.21 21.42 -16.59
CA VAL A 516 0.90 20.83 -15.84
C VAL A 516 1.33 19.53 -16.53
N LYS A 517 2.61 19.42 -16.89
CA LYS A 517 3.23 18.22 -17.48
C LYS A 517 4.55 17.91 -16.81
N ALA A 518 4.86 16.64 -16.60
CA ALA A 518 6.11 16.19 -16.03
C ALA A 518 7.29 16.48 -16.98
N ALA A 519 8.38 16.99 -16.42
CA ALA A 519 9.65 17.25 -17.10
C ALA A 519 10.75 16.23 -16.71
N GLY A 520 10.43 15.29 -15.82
CA GLY A 520 11.38 14.35 -15.23
C GLY A 520 12.00 14.86 -13.91
N ASN A 521 12.64 13.96 -13.16
CA ASN A 521 13.37 14.26 -11.92
C ASN A 521 12.55 15.05 -10.85
N GLY A 522 11.23 14.86 -10.81
CA GLY A 522 10.32 15.56 -9.89
C GLY A 522 9.94 16.99 -10.29
N PHE A 523 10.37 17.46 -11.46
CA PHE A 523 10.01 18.76 -12.03
C PHE A 523 8.89 18.65 -13.07
N TYR A 524 8.22 19.77 -13.28
CA TYR A 524 7.10 19.97 -14.18
C TYR A 524 7.31 21.24 -15.01
N THR A 525 6.82 21.21 -16.24
CA THR A 525 6.51 22.44 -16.99
C THR A 525 5.07 22.83 -16.70
N ILE A 526 4.84 24.13 -16.55
CA ILE A 526 3.51 24.72 -16.33
C ILE A 526 3.30 25.75 -17.44
N THR A 527 2.28 25.58 -18.28
CA THR A 527 2.00 26.46 -19.43
C THR A 527 0.58 27.01 -19.38
N ASN A 528 0.37 28.28 -19.75
CA ASN A 528 -0.97 28.83 -19.85
C ASN A 528 -1.73 28.16 -21.02
N ALA A 529 -2.96 27.74 -20.77
CA ALA A 529 -3.73 26.94 -21.73
C ALA A 529 -4.17 27.74 -22.97
N SER A 530 -4.42 29.06 -22.84
CA SER A 530 -4.78 29.91 -23.97
C SER A 530 -3.59 30.34 -24.84
N SER A 531 -2.47 30.75 -24.24
CA SER A 531 -1.29 31.27 -24.95
C SER A 531 -0.27 30.19 -25.33
N ASN A 532 -0.28 29.04 -24.66
CA ASN A 532 0.77 28.00 -24.68
C ASN A 532 2.15 28.47 -24.18
N LEU A 533 2.24 29.65 -23.56
CA LEU A 533 3.48 30.17 -22.99
C LEU A 533 3.72 29.58 -21.59
N ALA A 534 4.99 29.36 -21.25
CA ALA A 534 5.42 28.76 -20.00
C ALA A 534 5.42 29.76 -18.84
N LEU A 535 5.08 29.28 -17.64
CA LEU A 535 5.31 29.96 -16.37
C LEU A 535 6.82 30.12 -16.16
N ASP A 536 7.31 31.35 -16.13
CA ASP A 536 8.72 31.68 -16.30
C ASP A 536 9.19 32.70 -15.25
N VAL A 537 10.33 32.43 -14.60
CA VAL A 537 11.00 33.40 -13.72
C VAL A 537 11.80 34.38 -14.56
N ARG A 538 11.42 35.66 -14.54
CA ARG A 538 11.95 36.67 -15.45
C ARG A 538 13.48 36.75 -15.42
N GLY A 539 14.09 36.62 -16.60
CA GLY A 539 15.54 36.69 -16.78
C GLY A 539 16.33 35.54 -16.12
N ALA A 540 15.66 34.45 -15.74
CA ALA A 540 16.21 33.36 -14.95
C ALA A 540 16.88 33.81 -13.62
N SER A 541 16.45 34.96 -13.08
CA SER A 541 17.01 35.52 -11.85
C SER A 541 16.61 34.69 -10.63
N ALA A 542 17.60 34.32 -9.82
CA ALA A 542 17.41 33.64 -8.54
C ALA A 542 17.23 34.63 -7.35
N ALA A 543 16.97 35.91 -7.62
CA ALA A 543 16.71 36.90 -6.57
C ALA A 543 15.28 36.80 -6.04
N SER A 544 15.12 36.90 -4.72
CA SER A 544 13.81 37.02 -4.07
C SER A 544 13.08 38.29 -4.55
N GLY A 545 11.78 38.19 -4.80
CA GLY A 545 10.97 39.26 -5.41
C GLY A 545 11.03 39.32 -6.94
N THR A 546 11.77 38.44 -7.62
CA THR A 546 11.81 38.40 -9.09
C THR A 546 10.42 38.12 -9.66
N VAL A 547 9.98 38.95 -10.62
CA VAL A 547 8.67 38.83 -11.28
C VAL A 547 8.54 37.49 -12.02
N VAL A 548 7.39 36.84 -11.88
CA VAL A 548 6.99 35.70 -12.70
C VAL A 548 6.15 36.20 -13.87
N GLN A 549 6.43 35.67 -15.05
CA GLN A 549 5.85 36.05 -16.34
C GLN A 549 5.39 34.81 -17.11
N GLN A 550 4.63 34.99 -18.19
CA GLN A 550 4.55 33.99 -19.24
C GLN A 550 5.65 34.23 -20.29
N TYR A 551 6.32 33.16 -20.73
CA TYR A 551 7.41 33.27 -21.71
C TYR A 551 7.43 32.11 -22.71
N THR A 552 8.10 32.30 -23.83
CA THR A 552 8.30 31.26 -24.84
C THR A 552 9.07 30.09 -24.23
N ALA A 553 8.60 28.86 -24.46
CA ALA A 553 9.24 27.66 -23.92
C ALA A 553 10.70 27.55 -24.41
N ASN A 554 11.65 27.47 -23.47
CA ASN A 554 13.09 27.52 -23.73
C ASN A 554 13.89 26.42 -23.02
N GLY A 555 13.23 25.56 -22.23
CA GLY A 555 13.86 24.43 -21.53
C GLY A 555 14.78 24.79 -20.36
N THR A 556 14.86 26.07 -19.96
CA THR A 556 15.72 26.51 -18.86
C THR A 556 15.09 26.24 -17.49
N LYS A 557 15.92 26.28 -16.43
CA LYS A 557 15.46 26.16 -15.03
C LYS A 557 14.43 27.22 -14.62
N ALA A 558 14.33 28.35 -15.35
CA ALA A 558 13.32 29.37 -15.10
C ALA A 558 11.88 28.89 -15.35
N GLN A 559 11.71 27.79 -16.09
CA GLN A 559 10.42 27.23 -16.51
C GLN A 559 10.14 25.84 -15.91
N LEU A 560 10.99 25.40 -14.98
CA LEU A 560 10.87 24.12 -14.29
C LEU A 560 10.43 24.34 -12.84
N TRP A 561 9.36 23.64 -12.45
CA TRP A 561 8.67 23.83 -11.18
C TRP A 561 8.46 22.49 -10.47
N ARG A 562 8.49 22.48 -9.14
CA ARG A 562 8.22 21.33 -8.27
C ARG A 562 7.06 21.68 -7.34
N PHE A 563 6.18 20.72 -7.08
CA PHE A 563 5.12 20.87 -6.09
C PHE A 563 5.57 20.27 -4.75
N VAL A 564 5.44 21.02 -3.66
CA VAL A 564 5.70 20.56 -2.29
C VAL A 564 4.55 20.94 -1.36
N VAL A 565 4.41 20.30 -0.20
CA VAL A 565 3.37 20.68 0.77
C VAL A 565 3.73 22.01 1.41
N ALA A 566 2.87 23.00 1.24
CA ALA A 566 3.08 24.34 1.77
C ALA A 566 3.08 24.32 3.32
N PRO A 567 3.86 25.19 4.00
CA PRO A 567 3.90 25.24 5.47
C PRO A 567 2.53 25.43 6.13
N SER A 568 1.68 26.27 5.52
CA SER A 568 0.30 26.56 5.91
C SER A 568 -0.75 25.60 5.32
N GLY A 569 -0.31 24.48 4.74
CA GLY A 569 -1.13 23.53 4.00
C GLY A 569 -1.53 24.02 2.62
N GLY A 570 -1.73 23.09 1.68
CA GLY A 570 -1.84 23.38 0.25
C GLY A 570 -0.54 23.05 -0.49
N VAL A 571 -0.37 23.62 -1.68
CA VAL A 571 0.78 23.36 -2.55
C VAL A 571 1.63 24.60 -2.71
N GLU A 572 2.93 24.50 -2.42
CA GLU A 572 3.93 25.47 -2.86
C GLU A 572 4.45 25.08 -4.25
N VAL A 573 4.54 26.05 -5.15
CA VAL A 573 5.06 25.87 -6.52
C VAL A 573 6.50 26.40 -6.56
N VAL A 574 7.45 25.50 -6.33
CA VAL A 574 8.87 25.79 -6.11
C VAL A 574 9.64 25.79 -7.43
N SER A 575 10.40 26.84 -7.71
CA SER A 575 11.24 26.96 -8.91
C SER A 575 12.47 26.05 -8.84
N ALA A 576 12.97 25.58 -9.98
CA ALA A 576 14.29 24.94 -10.09
C ALA A 576 15.47 25.92 -9.93
N LEU A 577 15.21 27.24 -9.91
CA LEU A 577 16.19 28.27 -9.56
C LEU A 577 16.39 28.36 -8.03
N GLY A 578 17.45 29.06 -7.60
CA GLY A 578 17.77 29.23 -6.18
C GLY A 578 17.96 27.90 -5.42
N SER A 579 18.38 26.84 -6.09
CA SER A 579 18.50 25.49 -5.52
C SER A 579 17.20 24.94 -4.90
N GLY A 580 16.03 25.39 -5.39
CA GLY A 580 14.73 24.94 -4.88
C GLY A 580 14.31 25.61 -3.56
N THR A 581 14.88 26.77 -3.22
CA THR A 581 14.45 27.62 -2.09
C THR A 581 13.57 28.79 -2.51
N LEU A 582 13.17 28.88 -3.79
CA LEU A 582 12.32 29.94 -4.32
C LEU A 582 10.95 29.38 -4.70
N ALA A 583 9.86 29.97 -4.20
CA ALA A 583 8.49 29.57 -4.53
C ALA A 583 7.67 30.72 -5.13
N LEU A 584 6.72 30.36 -6.00
CA LEU A 584 5.70 31.25 -6.54
C LEU A 584 4.81 31.78 -5.40
N THR A 585 4.76 33.10 -5.29
CA THR A 585 3.96 33.81 -4.28
C THR A 585 3.42 35.11 -4.87
N THR A 586 2.54 35.78 -4.13
CA THR A 586 2.12 37.15 -4.46
C THR A 586 3.11 38.18 -3.91
N SER A 587 3.31 39.27 -4.64
CA SER A 587 4.13 40.43 -4.20
C SER A 587 3.57 41.18 -2.98
N ARG A 588 2.41 40.75 -2.46
CA ARG A 588 1.78 41.23 -1.22
C ARG A 588 1.35 40.03 -0.37
N PRO A 589 1.20 40.18 0.96
CA PRO A 589 0.77 39.09 1.85
C PRO A 589 -0.64 38.52 1.57
N VAL A 590 -1.49 39.29 0.86
CA VAL A 590 -2.85 38.91 0.49
C VAL A 590 -3.02 39.15 -1.02
N ALA A 591 -3.52 38.13 -1.73
CA ALA A 591 -3.84 38.18 -3.14
C ALA A 591 -5.06 39.08 -3.40
N ALA A 592 -5.03 39.80 -4.53
CA ALA A 592 -6.13 40.65 -4.99
C ALA A 592 -5.95 40.94 -6.48
N ASN A 593 -7.02 41.37 -7.14
CA ASN A 593 -7.01 41.71 -8.56
C ASN A 593 -5.85 42.66 -8.90
N GLY A 594 -4.96 42.21 -9.79
CA GLY A 594 -3.82 43.00 -10.25
C GLY A 594 -2.56 42.88 -9.41
N VAL A 595 -2.55 42.11 -8.30
CA VAL A 595 -1.33 41.91 -7.50
C VAL A 595 -0.35 41.02 -8.27
N PRO A 596 0.85 41.51 -8.63
CA PRO A 596 1.83 40.73 -9.38
C PRO A 596 2.29 39.48 -8.62
N THR A 597 2.54 38.40 -9.35
CA THR A 597 3.19 37.20 -8.82
C THR A 597 4.70 37.25 -9.00
N VAL A 598 5.42 36.79 -8.00
CA VAL A 598 6.88 36.79 -7.92
C VAL A 598 7.37 35.41 -7.44
N VAL A 599 8.66 35.11 -7.64
CA VAL A 599 9.33 34.12 -6.79
C VAL A 599 9.90 34.80 -5.57
N SER A 600 9.75 34.18 -4.41
CA SER A 600 10.35 34.62 -3.15
C SER A 600 10.97 33.44 -2.42
N THR A 601 11.93 33.70 -1.55
CA THR A 601 12.54 32.70 -0.68
C THR A 601 11.51 32.03 0.21
N CYS A 602 11.45 30.70 0.17
CA CYS A 602 10.60 29.87 1.01
C CYS A 602 11.00 30.08 2.49
N ASP A 603 10.06 30.59 3.27
CA ASP A 603 10.17 30.73 4.72
C ASP A 603 9.45 29.53 5.38
N PRO A 604 10.02 28.85 6.38
CA PRO A 604 9.27 27.89 7.20
C PRO A 604 7.99 28.47 7.84
N ALA A 605 7.93 29.80 8.03
CA ALA A 605 6.76 30.56 8.46
C ALA A 605 5.96 31.17 7.28
N ALA A 606 6.16 30.72 6.04
CA ALA A 606 5.52 31.26 4.84
C ALA A 606 3.99 31.31 4.99
N GLY A 607 3.48 32.54 4.92
CA GLY A 607 2.06 32.84 4.99
C GLY A 607 1.26 32.27 3.80
N PRO A 608 -0.07 32.38 3.84
CA PRO A 608 -0.95 31.76 2.86
C PRO A 608 -0.79 32.29 1.42
N SER A 609 0.00 33.35 1.20
CA SER A 609 0.37 33.87 -0.13
C SER A 609 1.26 32.92 -0.94
N PHE A 610 2.04 32.07 -0.28
CA PHE A 610 2.89 31.04 -0.92
C PHE A 610 2.12 29.76 -1.25
N SER A 611 0.94 29.57 -0.65
CA SER A 611 0.17 28.35 -0.77
C SER A 611 -0.93 28.44 -1.82
N TRP A 612 -1.05 27.39 -2.63
CA TRP A 612 -1.97 27.29 -3.74
C TRP A 612 -2.86 26.04 -3.63
N ASN A 613 -4.12 26.18 -4.04
CA ASN A 613 -5.04 25.09 -4.29
C ASN A 613 -5.16 24.87 -5.81
N LEU A 614 -4.79 23.67 -6.28
CA LEU A 614 -4.84 23.31 -7.69
C LEU A 614 -6.15 22.55 -7.97
N ALA A 615 -7.16 23.27 -8.45
CA ALA A 615 -8.42 22.66 -8.90
C ALA A 615 -8.25 22.13 -10.33
N ARG A 616 -8.42 20.81 -10.53
CA ARG A 616 -8.38 20.20 -11.87
C ARG A 616 -9.56 20.71 -12.70
N THR A 617 -9.29 21.08 -13.95
CA THR A 617 -10.27 21.61 -14.90
C THR A 617 -9.99 21.07 -16.30
N THR A 618 -10.84 21.43 -17.27
CA THR A 618 -10.62 21.16 -18.70
C THR A 618 -10.44 22.47 -19.47
N PHE A 619 -9.71 22.37 -20.59
CA PHE A 619 -9.59 23.45 -21.55
C PHE A 619 -9.59 22.86 -22.96
N SER A 620 -10.66 23.13 -23.71
CA SER A 620 -10.79 22.74 -25.11
C SER A 620 -10.51 23.94 -25.99
N ARG A 621 -9.59 23.79 -26.94
CA ARG A 621 -9.28 24.81 -27.96
C ARG A 621 -10.03 24.43 -29.24
N ILE A 622 -11.26 24.91 -29.36
CA ILE A 622 -12.13 24.68 -30.52
C ILE A 622 -11.93 25.84 -31.50
N THR A 623 -11.72 25.52 -32.77
CA THR A 623 -11.61 26.51 -33.86
C THR A 623 -12.99 27.06 -34.18
N GLU A 624 -13.11 28.38 -34.29
CA GLU A 624 -14.34 29.02 -34.74
C GLU A 624 -14.62 28.69 -36.21
N VAL A 625 -15.84 28.23 -36.53
CA VAL A 625 -16.27 28.04 -37.91
C VAL A 625 -16.78 29.36 -38.50
N ALA A 626 -16.79 29.46 -39.82
CA ALA A 626 -17.51 30.54 -40.50
C ALA A 626 -19.04 30.32 -40.39
N ASP A 627 -19.81 31.41 -40.40
CA ASP A 627 -21.27 31.34 -40.55
C ASP A 627 -21.61 30.78 -41.93
N VAL A 628 -22.54 29.82 -42.00
CA VAL A 628 -22.93 29.13 -43.24
C VAL A 628 -23.50 30.12 -44.28
N TRP A 629 -24.07 31.24 -43.85
CA TRP A 629 -24.60 32.28 -44.75
C TRP A 629 -23.78 33.57 -44.75
N GLY A 630 -22.60 33.57 -44.14
CA GLY A 630 -21.71 34.72 -44.15
C GLY A 630 -22.28 36.00 -43.52
N ASP A 631 -23.04 35.90 -42.41
CA ASP A 631 -23.47 37.07 -41.62
C ASP A 631 -22.72 37.18 -40.27
N PRO A 632 -21.49 37.75 -40.24
CA PRO A 632 -20.75 38.02 -39.01
C PRO A 632 -21.51 38.91 -38.03
N SER A 633 -22.42 39.77 -38.51
CA SER A 633 -23.16 40.71 -37.66
C SER A 633 -24.24 39.99 -36.84
N TYR A 634 -24.88 38.99 -37.43
CA TYR A 634 -25.80 38.08 -36.75
C TYR A 634 -25.06 37.21 -35.74
N VAL A 635 -23.94 36.59 -36.14
CA VAL A 635 -23.13 35.77 -35.21
C VAL A 635 -22.61 36.59 -34.04
N ALA A 636 -22.18 37.84 -34.25
CA ALA A 636 -21.78 38.73 -33.16
C ALA A 636 -22.95 39.04 -32.19
N GLN A 637 -24.16 39.26 -32.70
CA GLN A 637 -25.37 39.43 -31.88
C GLN A 637 -25.70 38.17 -31.06
N MET A 638 -25.65 36.99 -31.70
CA MET A 638 -25.90 35.71 -31.00
C MET A 638 -24.80 35.42 -29.97
N ARG A 639 -23.53 35.68 -30.28
CA ARG A 639 -22.39 35.53 -29.35
C ARG A 639 -22.51 36.47 -28.15
N ALA A 640 -22.98 37.70 -28.36
CA ALA A 640 -23.26 38.63 -27.27
C ALA A 640 -24.36 38.08 -26.36
N ARG A 641 -25.46 37.53 -26.90
CA ARG A 641 -26.51 36.88 -26.09
C ARG A 641 -25.98 35.64 -25.36
N ALA A 642 -25.19 34.78 -26.00
CA ALA A 642 -24.55 33.63 -25.35
C ALA A 642 -23.70 34.07 -24.15
N THR A 643 -23.05 35.23 -24.24
CA THR A 643 -22.26 35.82 -23.16
C THR A 643 -23.13 36.41 -22.05
N GLU A 644 -24.24 37.08 -22.40
CA GLU A 644 -25.19 37.68 -21.46
C GLU A 644 -25.93 36.62 -20.62
N VAL A 645 -26.39 35.54 -21.26
CA VAL A 645 -27.19 34.50 -20.59
C VAL A 645 -26.31 33.42 -19.94
N GLY A 646 -25.14 33.14 -20.53
CA GLY A 646 -24.21 32.12 -20.04
C GLY A 646 -24.68 30.69 -20.29
N SER A 647 -23.88 29.73 -19.83
CA SER A 647 -24.21 28.30 -19.80
C SER A 647 -23.33 27.60 -18.77
N SER A 648 -23.90 26.56 -18.14
CA SER A 648 -23.21 25.67 -17.20
C SER A 648 -22.32 24.63 -17.88
N THR A 649 -22.37 24.51 -19.22
CA THR A 649 -21.59 23.55 -20.01
C THR A 649 -20.56 24.23 -20.93
N PRO A 650 -19.68 23.47 -21.60
CA PRO A 650 -18.79 24.02 -22.62
C PRO A 650 -19.48 24.46 -23.93
N TRP A 651 -20.82 24.50 -24.02
CA TRP A 651 -21.55 24.91 -25.24
C TRP A 651 -22.94 25.48 -24.94
N VAL A 652 -23.50 26.22 -25.90
CA VAL A 652 -24.85 26.77 -25.82
C VAL A 652 -25.50 26.81 -27.20
N VAL A 653 -26.82 26.60 -27.26
CA VAL A 653 -27.62 26.75 -28.49
C VAL A 653 -28.63 27.87 -28.30
N LEU A 654 -28.71 28.78 -29.27
CA LEU A 654 -29.61 29.92 -29.31
C LEU A 654 -30.49 29.86 -30.56
N ALA A 655 -31.82 29.97 -30.40
CA ALA A 655 -32.75 30.02 -31.53
C ALA A 655 -33.37 31.42 -31.73
N ASP A 656 -33.11 32.01 -32.90
CA ASP A 656 -33.76 33.23 -33.39
C ASP A 656 -35.00 32.82 -34.21
N LYS A 657 -36.20 32.94 -33.61
CA LYS A 657 -37.48 32.64 -34.30
C LYS A 657 -37.76 33.63 -35.43
N ALA A 658 -37.27 34.86 -35.35
CA ALA A 658 -37.53 35.89 -36.35
C ALA A 658 -36.72 35.67 -37.63
N ARG A 659 -35.54 35.05 -37.53
CA ARG A 659 -34.74 34.59 -38.68
C ARG A 659 -34.92 33.13 -39.06
N GLY A 660 -35.56 32.33 -38.21
CA GLY A 660 -35.66 30.88 -38.42
C GLY A 660 -34.30 30.20 -38.36
N ARG A 661 -33.44 30.56 -37.40
CA ARG A 661 -32.08 30.00 -37.24
C ARG A 661 -31.78 29.54 -35.82
N ALA A 662 -30.99 28.47 -35.71
CA ALA A 662 -30.33 28.02 -34.49
C ALA A 662 -28.80 28.19 -34.62
N THR A 663 -28.20 28.89 -33.67
CA THR A 663 -26.75 29.12 -33.60
C THR A 663 -26.16 28.35 -32.42
N VAL A 664 -25.12 27.57 -32.67
CA VAL A 664 -24.40 26.77 -31.66
C VAL A 664 -23.05 27.43 -31.38
N PHE A 665 -22.75 27.67 -30.11
CA PHE A 665 -21.42 28.12 -29.68
C PHE A 665 -20.76 27.06 -28.81
N PHE A 666 -19.45 26.88 -28.96
CA PHE A 666 -18.60 26.19 -27.98
C PHE A 666 -17.79 27.21 -27.19
N ARG A 667 -17.41 26.84 -25.97
CA ARG A 667 -16.52 27.62 -25.13
C ARG A 667 -15.07 27.26 -25.45
N SER A 668 -14.35 28.19 -26.06
CA SER A 668 -12.95 28.05 -26.49
C SER A 668 -12.16 29.27 -26.05
N GLY A 669 -11.02 29.08 -25.39
CA GLY A 669 -10.25 30.21 -24.84
C GLY A 669 -10.90 30.95 -23.66
N GLY A 670 -12.12 30.56 -23.26
CA GLY A 670 -12.97 31.33 -22.34
C GLY A 670 -14.07 32.14 -23.04
N SER A 671 -14.03 32.23 -24.37
CA SER A 671 -15.02 32.92 -25.21
C SER A 671 -15.97 31.93 -25.87
N TRP A 672 -17.15 32.40 -26.25
CA TRP A 672 -18.06 31.68 -27.14
C TRP A 672 -17.56 31.78 -28.59
N VAL A 673 -17.09 30.67 -29.16
CA VAL A 673 -16.76 30.55 -30.60
C VAL A 673 -17.90 29.85 -31.33
N LEU A 674 -18.23 30.33 -32.52
CA LEU A 674 -19.23 29.71 -33.38
C LEU A 674 -18.79 28.28 -33.69
N ALA A 675 -19.69 27.35 -33.38
CA ALA A 675 -19.54 25.93 -33.64
C ALA A 675 -20.31 25.51 -34.89
N ASN A 676 -21.53 26.04 -35.05
CA ASN A 676 -22.40 25.82 -36.19
C ASN A 676 -23.53 26.87 -36.21
N SER A 677 -24.15 27.05 -37.37
CA SER A 677 -25.25 27.98 -37.62
C SER A 677 -26.18 27.30 -38.63
N MET A 678 -27.43 27.00 -38.28
CA MET A 678 -28.35 26.19 -39.10
C MET A 678 -29.78 26.73 -39.15
N ASP A 679 -30.48 26.58 -40.28
CA ASP A 679 -31.89 27.00 -40.40
C ASP A 679 -32.80 26.02 -39.63
N ILE A 680 -33.90 26.53 -39.08
CA ILE A 680 -34.93 25.76 -38.36
C ILE A 680 -36.29 25.97 -39.01
N ARG A 681 -37.02 24.88 -39.29
CA ARG A 681 -38.34 24.96 -39.95
C ARG A 681 -39.39 25.44 -38.95
N THR A 682 -40.09 26.52 -39.28
CA THR A 682 -41.06 27.20 -38.41
C THR A 682 -42.51 26.85 -38.76
N GLY A 683 -42.91 25.61 -38.47
CA GLY A 683 -44.28 25.12 -38.63
C GLY A 683 -45.13 25.32 -37.36
N GLY A 684 -45.43 26.58 -36.99
CA GLY A 684 -46.26 26.90 -35.82
C GLY A 684 -45.47 27.25 -34.55
N ASN A 685 -45.84 26.65 -33.42
CA ASN A 685 -45.15 26.83 -32.12
C ASN A 685 -44.04 25.81 -31.85
N THR A 686 -43.94 24.78 -32.68
CA THR A 686 -42.90 23.74 -32.67
C THR A 686 -41.77 24.05 -33.65
N PHE A 687 -40.58 23.52 -33.39
CA PHE A 687 -39.35 23.77 -34.15
C PHE A 687 -38.66 22.45 -34.45
N THR A 688 -38.77 21.93 -35.67
CA THR A 688 -38.19 20.63 -36.02
C THR A 688 -36.80 20.76 -36.62
N GLY A 689 -35.83 20.06 -36.00
CA GLY A 689 -34.45 19.97 -36.49
C GLY A 689 -33.61 18.94 -35.72
N THR A 690 -32.70 18.26 -36.42
CA THR A 690 -31.83 17.21 -35.87
C THR A 690 -30.37 17.50 -36.24
N PHE A 691 -29.46 17.46 -35.27
CA PHE A 691 -28.01 17.56 -35.53
C PHE A 691 -27.21 16.63 -34.62
N LYS A 692 -26.02 16.24 -35.07
CA LYS A 692 -25.05 15.44 -34.29
C LYS A 692 -23.86 16.30 -33.91
N VAL A 693 -23.48 16.25 -32.64
CA VAL A 693 -22.27 16.91 -32.12
C VAL A 693 -21.12 15.91 -32.12
N TYR A 694 -20.11 16.14 -32.95
CA TYR A 694 -18.90 15.32 -33.00
C TYR A 694 -17.74 16.04 -32.30
N ILE A 695 -17.24 15.45 -31.21
CA ILE A 695 -15.95 15.81 -30.61
C ILE A 695 -15.05 14.58 -30.69
N THR A 696 -13.91 14.70 -31.38
CA THR A 696 -12.96 13.60 -31.55
C THR A 696 -12.20 13.29 -30.26
N ALA A 697 -12.31 12.05 -29.79
CA ALA A 697 -11.37 11.44 -28.84
C ALA A 697 -10.68 10.25 -29.52
N ARG A 698 -9.35 10.15 -29.39
CA ARG A 698 -8.58 9.03 -29.96
C ARG A 698 -8.71 7.80 -29.06
N GLY A 699 -9.10 6.67 -29.65
CA GLY A 699 -8.92 5.32 -29.09
C GLY A 699 -8.32 4.41 -30.15
N TYR A 700 -7.21 3.73 -29.83
CA TYR A 700 -6.61 2.69 -30.66
C TYR A 700 -7.12 1.31 -30.20
N TRP A 701 -7.33 0.39 -31.13
CA TRP A 701 -7.38 -1.05 -30.87
C TRP A 701 -6.55 -1.80 -31.93
N LYS A 702 -6.00 -2.96 -31.54
CA LYS A 702 -5.27 -3.87 -32.40
C LYS A 702 -5.78 -5.30 -32.17
N TRP A 703 -6.18 -5.97 -33.26
CA TRP A 703 -6.66 -7.35 -33.36
C TRP A 703 -5.49 -8.33 -33.64
N PRO A 704 -5.62 -9.67 -33.40
CA PRO A 704 -6.42 -10.65 -34.18
C PRO A 704 -7.37 -11.52 -33.30
N ASP A 705 -8.34 -12.32 -33.77
CA ASP A 705 -8.80 -12.77 -35.10
C ASP A 705 -10.31 -13.14 -35.04
N CYS A 706 -10.89 -13.52 -36.20
CA CYS A 706 -12.21 -14.14 -36.43
C CYS A 706 -13.44 -13.22 -36.64
N ASP A 707 -13.70 -12.94 -37.92
CA ASP A 707 -14.94 -13.28 -38.63
C ASP A 707 -16.29 -12.92 -37.99
N ASP A 708 -16.62 -11.63 -38.03
CA ASP A 708 -17.87 -11.19 -38.68
C ASP A 708 -17.65 -9.79 -39.29
N VAL A 709 -18.46 -9.43 -40.30
CA VAL A 709 -18.11 -8.40 -41.30
C VAL A 709 -17.85 -7.00 -40.69
N ASN A 710 -16.57 -6.63 -40.59
CA ASN A 710 -16.12 -5.26 -40.32
C ASN A 710 -16.27 -4.41 -41.60
N ASP A 711 -17.48 -3.89 -41.86
CA ASP A 711 -17.66 -2.85 -42.86
C ASP A 711 -17.82 -1.48 -42.20
N TRP A 712 -16.71 -0.74 -42.17
CA TRP A 712 -16.62 0.62 -41.64
C TRP A 712 -17.19 1.62 -42.66
N TYR A 713 -18.52 1.63 -42.83
CA TYR A 713 -19.14 2.64 -43.67
C TYR A 713 -19.26 3.99 -42.98
N VAL A 714 -18.43 4.91 -43.46
CA VAL A 714 -18.65 6.35 -43.41
C VAL A 714 -20.02 6.63 -44.04
N GLY A 715 -21.00 6.97 -43.20
CA GLY A 715 -22.33 7.38 -43.67
C GLY A 715 -22.29 8.79 -44.24
N TYR A 716 -22.24 8.90 -45.57
CA TYR A 716 -22.58 10.12 -46.29
C TYR A 716 -24.03 10.54 -45.96
N MET A 717 -24.30 11.84 -45.90
CA MET A 717 -25.61 12.36 -46.29
C MET A 717 -25.50 12.74 -47.76
N GLU A 718 -26.02 11.88 -48.65
CA GLU A 718 -26.37 12.32 -49.99
C GLU A 718 -27.62 13.19 -49.93
N ASP A 719 -27.61 14.28 -50.68
CA ASP A 719 -28.80 15.05 -50.99
C ASP A 719 -29.64 14.28 -52.01
N TRP A 720 -30.83 13.82 -51.61
CA TRP A 720 -31.85 13.31 -52.52
C TRP A 720 -33.10 14.18 -52.46
N TRP A 721 -32.99 15.34 -53.10
CA TRP A 721 -34.14 16.10 -53.54
C TRP A 721 -34.79 15.41 -54.74
N GLU A 722 -35.81 14.56 -54.54
CA GLU A 722 -36.91 14.40 -55.50
C GLU A 722 -38.12 13.65 -54.90
N ARG A 723 -39.22 14.40 -54.71
CA ARG A 723 -40.57 14.00 -54.24
C ARG A 723 -40.76 13.84 -52.70
N PRO A 724 -41.87 14.39 -52.13
CA PRO A 724 -42.09 14.35 -50.68
C PRO A 724 -42.75 13.05 -50.22
N SER A 725 -42.14 12.36 -49.26
CA SER A 725 -42.82 11.37 -48.41
C SER A 725 -43.25 12.03 -47.10
N SER A 726 -44.55 12.07 -46.84
CA SER A 726 -45.11 12.71 -45.67
C SER A 726 -45.26 11.76 -44.48
N SER A 727 -44.56 12.07 -43.38
CA SER A 727 -44.96 11.60 -42.05
C SER A 727 -46.04 12.53 -41.48
N HIS A 728 -47.28 12.35 -41.93
CA HIS A 728 -48.43 13.06 -41.37
C HIS A 728 -48.89 12.44 -40.04
N MET A 729 -49.02 13.24 -38.98
CA MET A 729 -50.03 12.97 -37.97
C MET A 729 -51.40 13.23 -38.59
N ARG A 730 -52.32 12.26 -38.50
CA ARG A 730 -53.68 12.37 -39.03
C ARG A 730 -54.65 12.62 -37.88
N GLU A 731 -55.40 13.71 -37.96
CA GLU A 731 -56.51 13.99 -37.05
C GLU A 731 -57.60 12.90 -37.17
N VAL A 732 -58.07 12.38 -36.04
CA VAL A 732 -59.23 11.47 -35.97
C VAL A 732 -60.42 12.24 -35.40
N PRO A 733 -61.44 12.57 -36.23
CA PRO A 733 -62.59 13.35 -35.78
C PRO A 733 -63.30 12.69 -34.59
N GLY A 734 -63.44 13.44 -33.49
CA GLY A 734 -64.21 13.05 -32.32
C GLY A 734 -63.45 12.27 -31.22
N ARG A 735 -62.12 12.08 -31.31
CA ARG A 735 -61.34 11.45 -30.23
C ARG A 735 -60.07 12.19 -29.76
N GLY A 736 -59.62 13.22 -30.47
CA GLY A 736 -58.35 13.88 -30.16
C GLY A 736 -57.14 13.07 -30.63
N TYR A 737 -55.93 13.50 -30.22
CA TYR A 737 -54.68 12.81 -30.55
C TYR A 737 -54.47 11.64 -29.58
N ASP A 738 -54.28 10.44 -30.11
CA ASP A 738 -54.06 9.21 -29.34
C ASP A 738 -52.56 8.88 -29.32
N GLU A 739 -51.95 8.87 -28.13
CA GLU A 739 -50.52 8.55 -27.94
C GLU A 739 -50.32 7.03 -27.96
N GLY A 740 -49.56 6.51 -28.93
CA GLY A 740 -49.49 5.08 -29.21
C GLY A 740 -48.08 4.54 -29.52
N GLN A 741 -47.25 4.40 -28.48
CA GLN A 741 -45.99 3.64 -28.42
C GLN A 741 -44.70 4.27 -29.01
N GLY A 742 -43.73 4.54 -28.12
CA GLY A 742 -42.38 5.00 -28.50
C GLY A 742 -41.54 5.58 -27.36
N PHE A 743 -41.54 4.99 -26.15
CA PHE A 743 -40.86 5.56 -24.97
C PHE A 743 -40.02 4.50 -24.21
N HIS A 744 -38.85 4.91 -23.69
CA HIS A 744 -37.81 4.17 -22.92
C HIS A 744 -36.95 3.15 -23.72
N TYR A 745 -35.63 3.00 -23.55
CA TYR A 745 -34.62 3.43 -22.55
C TYR A 745 -33.39 4.10 -23.23
N GLY A 746 -32.48 4.85 -22.57
CA GLY A 746 -32.35 5.20 -21.15
C GLY A 746 -31.27 6.27 -20.85
N TYR A 747 -31.26 6.76 -19.59
CA TYR A 747 -30.44 7.81 -18.91
C TYR A 747 -29.06 8.19 -19.50
N VAL A 748 -28.60 9.46 -19.44
CA VAL A 748 -28.53 10.35 -18.24
C VAL A 748 -28.74 11.85 -18.54
N GLY A 749 -29.38 12.59 -17.61
CA GLY A 749 -29.21 14.04 -17.44
C GLY A 749 -30.29 14.96 -18.04
N SER A 750 -31.34 15.27 -17.28
CA SER A 750 -32.40 16.22 -17.67
C SER A 750 -32.12 17.64 -17.15
N GLY A 751 -31.96 18.61 -18.05
CA GLY A 751 -31.83 20.05 -17.75
C GLY A 751 -33.13 20.83 -17.93
N CYS A 752 -33.31 21.94 -17.19
CA CYS A 752 -34.50 22.80 -17.27
C CYS A 752 -34.44 23.78 -18.44
N ILE A 753 -35.59 24.06 -19.06
CA ILE A 753 -35.76 25.08 -20.12
C ILE A 753 -36.21 26.39 -19.47
N THR A 754 -35.56 27.50 -19.82
CA THR A 754 -36.02 28.86 -19.46
C THR A 754 -36.42 29.62 -20.71
N VAL A 755 -37.65 30.16 -20.72
CA VAL A 755 -38.16 31.01 -21.81
C VAL A 755 -38.21 32.45 -21.32
N GLU A 756 -37.20 33.27 -21.66
CA GLU A 756 -37.27 34.72 -21.50
C GLU A 756 -37.70 35.39 -22.80
N ASP A 757 -38.91 35.95 -22.84
CA ASP A 757 -39.36 36.82 -23.93
C ASP A 757 -38.81 38.25 -23.74
N LYS A 758 -37.52 38.44 -24.02
CA LYS A 758 -36.84 39.74 -24.04
C LYS A 758 -35.94 39.89 -25.28
N GLY A 759 -36.54 39.81 -26.46
CA GLY A 759 -35.87 40.10 -27.73
C GLY A 759 -36.19 39.10 -28.84
N ARG A 760 -35.36 39.08 -29.90
CA ARG A 760 -35.57 38.24 -31.10
C ARG A 760 -35.36 36.74 -30.87
N ILE A 761 -34.72 36.36 -29.77
CA ILE A 761 -34.37 34.98 -29.41
C ILE A 761 -35.46 34.41 -28.51
N LYS A 762 -35.95 33.20 -28.83
CA LYS A 762 -37.11 32.60 -28.16
C LYS A 762 -36.85 31.29 -27.42
N TRP A 763 -35.68 30.67 -27.64
CA TRP A 763 -35.30 29.43 -26.96
C TRP A 763 -33.79 29.36 -26.77
N MET A 764 -33.40 28.74 -25.66
CA MET A 764 -32.03 28.40 -25.29
C MET A 764 -32.00 26.99 -24.71
N HIS A 765 -30.92 26.27 -24.96
CA HIS A 765 -30.63 24.98 -24.33
C HIS A 765 -29.31 25.04 -23.56
N ASP A 766 -29.32 24.56 -22.31
CA ASP A 766 -28.17 24.44 -21.42
C ASP A 766 -28.19 23.06 -20.72
N ASN A 767 -27.06 22.67 -20.14
CA ASN A 767 -26.89 21.54 -19.23
C ASN A 767 -27.01 20.12 -19.85
N VAL A 768 -26.53 19.95 -21.10
CA VAL A 768 -26.48 18.66 -21.80
C VAL A 768 -25.07 18.06 -21.83
N THR A 769 -24.98 16.74 -21.63
CA THR A 769 -23.71 16.01 -21.53
C THR A 769 -23.01 15.86 -22.90
N VAL A 770 -21.67 15.88 -22.91
CA VAL A 770 -20.88 15.66 -24.13
C VAL A 770 -21.17 14.27 -24.70
N GLY A 771 -21.56 14.22 -25.98
CA GLY A 771 -21.95 12.99 -26.69
C GLY A 771 -23.46 12.78 -26.83
N SER A 772 -24.30 13.60 -26.18
CA SER A 772 -25.76 13.56 -26.38
C SER A 772 -26.18 14.01 -27.77
N THR A 773 -27.22 13.38 -28.32
CA THR A 773 -27.95 13.90 -29.51
C THR A 773 -29.10 14.77 -29.01
N VAL A 774 -29.15 16.03 -29.45
CA VAL A 774 -30.26 16.94 -29.15
C VAL A 774 -31.24 16.89 -30.32
N SER A 775 -32.45 16.41 -30.05
CA SER A 775 -33.58 16.50 -30.99
C SER A 775 -34.46 17.68 -30.59
N ILE A 776 -34.69 18.61 -31.51
CA ILE A 776 -35.62 19.72 -31.32
C ILE A 776 -36.90 19.37 -32.08
N PHE A 777 -38.04 19.41 -31.38
CA PHE A 777 -39.37 19.04 -31.88
C PHE A 777 -40.27 20.28 -32.02
#